data_AF-A0A1C3L5V3-F1
#
_entry.id   AF-A0A1C3L5V3-F1
#
_cell.length_a   1.000
_cell.length_b   1.000
_cell.length_c   1.000
_cell.angle_alpha   90.00
_cell.angle_beta   90.00
_cell.angle_gamma   90.00
#
_symmetry.space_group_name_H-M   'P 1'
#
loop_
_entity.id
_entity.type
_entity.pdbx_description
1 polymer ?
#
loop_
_entity_poly.entity_id
_entity_poly.type
_entity_poly.pdbx_seq_one_letter_code
_entity_poly.pdbx_strand_id
1 'polypeptide(L)'
;MNTNEWSNIDNTYYGKQKLSSMLWSNEEVLRDSMVCSGYLGLIAVLKNKDKFDVYKKENNLKIYTNIGRLISSCRLNYDGLICFGWNKNNDLVFLFKDNIVRVYSCFCEKIYVFSLDENIKNEGILYGSICEEGIIIITERLNIYVNYHFSGNNCVRYPSVDLKGKPNCICSVEEDKLSDELNIEHNYFDSRTNNDLLRLNIKNYITNPFDSKKETVNENITYKNNVLIQSKENYNVLLSTQGEKERKTKKRVLIKTSAYDLDKYDLGNNKHHNSKKEKELNIHLLIALCNGGFVLVNKHRFKYFDMDYTYPYVNMCISKSGTILAFISDNGIIKIYLTNNFNNCIEETILDNKKNIKQIVWCGDDCLAVYTPMITPSNYIQHMLFIGGPKNQWIPYQYRNDLYLIGEVYGVKIIGKENCEYISRIRKSTFNIFSIGSCTPSAMLFYSYEKYTNGNICIDDEIRAFNNNLHVAIEECLNASTHEHNEQIINLLLQTSHFGKNFMKIDYDCKKYLLCCLYLRICMNVRKPPLDIFMTASDLQYMSIPTFVRYIAKRKEYFLAYQICEYAGIRTDDILIEWCKEKIEKSIELTDEQLCAAITDKIGNKKNVDYSHIAFVAAKCLRPQLATVIIQYEENKKKQIDMLLKLANYSLSIEKAILSKDIELVYLCIINILNQEKMNENGEKELSTLIDVFNKNVHASNCFNVYCKKTKQYNLLKEFYEKNGQHSKAAFVTLDLALSKKNIDQKKTWLAYSAGFLTTDHMNSHIKFVHTSIMNNIDLLNYQKELEIKYNKKSVLGYPHKIQGLSLMETVEYVISVGEFLDADHIFKKFKIAETKYWRCKIHALAKNKYFDELYNFANYRVSPIGMDYFIECSYEYGSIPLTVKLIQKIKDLNLQHKWFTKLNMQEEANAVLEEIKAQKLSTSSLFQTITDAISNMR
;
A
#
# COMPACT_ATOMS: atom_id res chain seq x y z
N MET A 1 44.04 24.15 14.41
CA MET A 1 44.04 22.68 14.34
C MET A 1 45.47 22.20 14.63
N ASN A 2 45.67 21.11 15.38
CA ASN A 2 47.03 20.63 15.68
C ASN A 2 47.54 19.74 14.52
N THR A 3 48.24 20.34 13.56
CA THR A 3 48.74 19.65 12.36
C THR A 3 49.91 18.70 12.65
N ASN A 4 50.49 18.77 13.85
CA ASN A 4 51.57 17.88 14.31
C ASN A 4 51.10 16.43 14.50
N GLU A 5 49.80 16.20 14.61
CA GLU A 5 49.20 14.86 14.75
C GLU A 5 48.88 14.22 13.39
N TRP A 6 49.26 14.88 12.29
CA TRP A 6 49.06 14.39 10.93
C TRP A 6 50.22 13.49 10.52
N SER A 7 49.86 12.32 10.03
CA SER A 7 50.80 11.29 9.62
C SER A 7 50.56 10.96 8.16
N ASN A 8 51.64 10.82 7.38
CA ASN A 8 51.54 10.58 5.95
C ASN A 8 51.62 9.08 5.67
N ILE A 9 50.66 8.58 4.88
CA ILE A 9 50.71 7.28 4.21
C ILE A 9 50.58 7.57 2.70
N ASP A 10 51.64 7.24 1.96
CA ASP A 10 51.78 7.47 0.53
C ASP A 10 51.55 8.95 0.13
N ASN A 11 50.40 9.25 -0.49
CA ASN A 11 49.98 10.60 -0.92
C ASN A 11 48.82 11.15 -0.06
N THR A 12 48.55 10.55 1.09
CA THR A 12 47.39 10.85 1.92
C THR A 12 47.76 11.06 3.38
N TYR A 13 47.10 12.01 4.03
CA TYR A 13 47.36 12.32 5.43
C TYR A 13 46.26 11.74 6.32
N TYR A 14 46.65 11.18 7.46
CA TYR A 14 45.77 10.67 8.50
C TYR A 14 45.94 11.48 9.78
N GLY A 15 44.82 11.88 10.36
CA GLY A 15 44.77 12.63 11.61
C GLY A 15 44.12 11.79 12.70
N LYS A 16 44.76 11.75 13.87
CA LYS A 16 44.17 11.19 15.09
C LYS A 16 43.51 12.32 15.89
N GLN A 17 42.29 12.10 16.37
CA GLN A 17 41.56 13.05 17.19
C GLN A 17 40.94 12.35 18.40
N LYS A 18 41.09 12.95 19.59
CA LYS A 18 40.34 12.51 20.78
C LYS A 18 38.93 13.11 20.73
N LEU A 19 37.90 12.27 20.71
CA LEU A 19 36.50 12.71 20.69
C LEU A 19 36.01 13.05 22.11
N SER A 20 36.19 12.12 23.05
CA SER A 20 35.71 12.27 24.43
C SER A 20 36.38 11.26 25.37
N SER A 21 36.24 11.48 26.69
CA SER A 21 36.59 10.50 27.72
C SER A 21 35.43 9.55 27.99
N MET A 22 35.69 8.25 28.07
CA MET A 22 34.67 7.23 28.33
C MET A 22 34.13 7.33 29.75
N LEU A 23 32.80 7.28 29.89
CA LEU A 23 32.10 7.37 31.17
C LEU A 23 32.14 6.05 31.97
N TRP A 24 32.39 4.93 31.29
CA TRP A 24 32.50 3.61 31.90
C TRP A 24 33.92 3.22 32.29
N SER A 25 34.83 4.18 32.47
CA SER A 25 36.26 3.94 32.75
C SER A 25 36.52 2.99 33.93
N ASN A 26 35.54 2.86 34.83
CA ASN A 26 35.58 2.04 36.03
C ASN A 26 35.09 0.59 35.82
N GLU A 27 34.55 0.25 34.64
CA GLU A 27 34.07 -1.10 34.30
C GLU A 27 35.00 -1.78 33.27
N GLU A 28 35.27 -3.08 33.43
CA GLU A 28 36.07 -3.87 32.45
C GLU A 28 35.22 -4.34 31.27
N VAL A 29 34.67 -3.39 30.50
CA VAL A 29 33.72 -3.67 29.40
C VAL A 29 34.38 -4.36 28.20
N LEU A 30 35.64 -4.04 27.92
CA LEU A 30 36.35 -4.45 26.68
C LEU A 30 36.81 -5.91 26.65
N ARG A 31 36.71 -6.62 27.78
CA ARG A 31 37.00 -8.05 27.88
C ARG A 31 35.77 -8.91 27.65
N ASP A 32 34.59 -8.30 27.66
CA ASP A 32 33.31 -8.95 27.45
C ASP A 32 32.97 -9.00 25.95
N SER A 33 31.97 -9.80 25.57
CA SER A 33 31.52 -9.84 24.18
C SER A 33 30.80 -8.54 23.82
N MET A 34 31.29 -7.84 22.80
CA MET A 34 30.83 -6.51 22.40
C MET A 34 30.40 -6.45 20.94
N VAL A 35 29.26 -5.81 20.69
CA VAL A 35 28.77 -5.56 19.33
C VAL A 35 28.25 -4.14 19.21
N CYS A 36 28.73 -3.43 18.20
CA CYS A 36 28.38 -2.03 17.96
C CYS A 36 27.44 -1.88 16.78
N SER A 37 26.47 -0.98 16.92
CA SER A 37 25.62 -0.54 15.81
C SER A 37 26.45 0.31 14.85
N GLY A 38 26.32 0.04 13.55
CA GLY A 38 27.13 0.72 12.52
C GLY A 38 26.88 2.22 12.43
N TYR A 39 25.64 2.67 12.61
CA TYR A 39 25.22 4.03 12.26
C TYR A 39 25.04 4.97 13.46
N LEU A 40 24.61 4.45 14.62
CA LEU A 40 24.42 5.28 15.82
C LEU A 40 25.56 5.10 16.84
N GLY A 41 26.37 4.07 16.65
CA GLY A 41 27.43 3.68 17.58
C GLY A 41 26.89 3.33 18.98
N LEU A 42 25.73 2.68 19.02
CA LEU A 42 25.25 2.01 20.22
C LEU A 42 26.10 0.79 20.48
N ILE A 43 26.53 0.60 21.73
CA ILE A 43 27.44 -0.48 22.10
C ILE A 43 26.68 -1.45 23.01
N ALA A 44 26.42 -2.65 22.53
CA ALA A 44 25.87 -3.74 23.33
C ALA A 44 27.02 -4.56 23.91
N VAL A 45 26.98 -4.78 25.22
CA VAL A 45 28.00 -5.51 25.97
C VAL A 45 27.31 -6.64 26.71
N LEU A 46 27.76 -7.87 26.47
CA LEU A 46 27.30 -9.05 27.17
C LEU A 46 28.46 -9.65 27.97
N LYS A 47 28.31 -9.62 29.31
CA LYS A 47 29.32 -10.13 30.26
C LYS A 47 29.62 -11.62 30.05
N ASN A 48 30.91 -11.98 30.04
CA ASN A 48 31.35 -13.37 29.87
C ASN A 48 31.01 -14.28 31.08
N LYS A 49 30.78 -15.58 30.81
CA LYS A 49 30.37 -16.59 31.81
C LYS A 49 31.39 -16.79 32.94
N ASP A 50 32.68 -16.67 32.64
CA ASP A 50 33.76 -17.02 33.57
C ASP A 50 33.89 -16.06 34.77
N LYS A 51 33.15 -14.95 34.79
CA LYS A 51 33.10 -13.98 35.89
C LYS A 51 31.72 -13.91 36.56
N PHE A 52 30.81 -14.84 36.26
CA PHE A 52 29.42 -14.79 36.73
C PHE A 52 29.26 -15.53 38.07
N ASP A 53 29.26 -14.77 39.17
CA ASP A 53 28.74 -15.27 40.43
C ASP A 53 27.22 -15.45 40.30
N VAL A 54 26.75 -16.69 40.16
CA VAL A 54 25.32 -17.06 40.08
C VAL A 54 24.51 -16.50 41.28
N TYR A 55 25.18 -16.19 42.39
CA TYR A 55 24.61 -15.67 43.63
C TYR A 55 24.37 -14.15 43.65
N LYS A 56 24.99 -13.36 42.75
CA LYS A 56 24.70 -11.91 42.63
C LYS A 56 23.65 -11.68 41.55
N LYS A 57 22.52 -11.05 41.92
CA LYS A 57 21.45 -10.63 40.99
C LYS A 57 21.91 -9.48 40.07
N GLU A 58 22.97 -9.65 39.30
CA GLU A 58 23.49 -8.62 38.40
C GLU A 58 22.94 -8.76 36.97
N ASN A 59 22.73 -7.62 36.31
CA ASN A 59 22.38 -7.55 34.89
C ASN A 59 23.62 -7.88 34.05
N ASN A 60 23.43 -8.72 33.03
CA ASN A 60 24.50 -9.24 32.18
C ASN A 60 24.58 -8.59 30.80
N LEU A 61 23.46 -8.09 30.28
CA LEU A 61 23.38 -7.31 29.06
C LEU A 61 23.28 -5.83 29.43
N LYS A 62 24.19 -5.03 28.90
CA LYS A 62 24.19 -3.57 29.06
C LYS A 62 24.36 -2.91 27.69
N ILE A 63 23.58 -1.86 27.44
CA ILE A 63 23.63 -1.08 26.21
C ILE A 63 24.10 0.32 26.55
N TYR A 64 25.08 0.83 25.81
CA TYR A 64 25.72 2.12 26.05
C TYR A 64 25.74 3.01 24.81
N THR A 65 25.91 4.32 25.02
CA THR A 65 26.19 5.29 23.95
C THR A 65 27.65 5.23 23.49
N ASN A 66 28.02 6.01 22.47
CA ASN A 66 29.40 6.10 21.96
C ASN A 66 30.44 6.49 23.03
N ILE A 67 30.03 7.17 24.11
CA ILE A 67 30.91 7.59 25.22
C ILE A 67 30.78 6.64 26.42
N GLY A 68 30.06 5.52 26.31
CA GLY A 68 29.89 4.60 27.43
C GLY A 68 28.86 5.06 28.47
N ARG A 69 27.92 5.96 28.12
CA ARG A 69 26.77 6.24 29.01
C ARG A 69 25.80 5.06 28.96
N LEU A 70 25.44 4.51 30.11
CA LEU A 70 24.48 3.41 30.18
C LEU A 70 23.09 3.90 29.78
N ILE A 71 22.49 3.22 28.80
CA ILE A 71 21.12 3.48 28.32
C ILE A 71 20.14 2.55 29.03
N SER A 72 20.45 1.26 29.01
CA SER A 72 19.62 0.22 29.60
C SER A 72 20.48 -0.95 30.04
N SER A 73 19.95 -1.73 30.98
CA SER A 73 20.55 -2.98 31.40
C SER A 73 19.45 -4.00 31.66
N CYS A 74 19.70 -5.26 31.31
CA CYS A 74 18.75 -6.34 31.49
C CYS A 74 19.47 -7.65 31.79
N ARG A 75 18.74 -8.60 32.37
CA ARG A 75 19.19 -9.98 32.54
C ARG A 75 18.67 -10.83 31.38
N LEU A 76 19.56 -11.21 30.49
CA LEU A 76 19.30 -12.13 29.40
C LEU A 76 19.70 -13.55 29.81
N ASN A 77 18.82 -14.55 29.63
CA ASN A 77 19.30 -15.93 29.67
C ASN A 77 20.00 -16.23 28.34
N TYR A 78 21.35 -16.28 28.37
CA TYR A 78 22.19 -16.48 27.20
C TYR A 78 22.76 -17.90 27.09
N ASP A 79 22.16 -18.88 27.80
CA ASP A 79 22.48 -20.29 27.60
C ASP A 79 22.17 -20.72 26.17
N GLY A 80 23.16 -21.37 25.53
CA GLY A 80 23.07 -21.74 24.12
C GLY A 80 23.13 -20.57 23.13
N LEU A 81 23.61 -19.37 23.51
CA LEU A 81 23.80 -18.27 22.55
C LEU A 81 24.88 -18.61 21.52
N ILE A 82 24.58 -18.40 20.23
CA ILE A 82 25.52 -18.60 19.11
C ILE A 82 26.17 -17.27 18.73
N CYS A 83 25.35 -16.27 18.43
CA CYS A 83 25.80 -14.93 18.05
C CYS A 83 24.73 -13.89 18.37
N PHE A 84 25.13 -12.62 18.45
CA PHE A 84 24.22 -11.48 18.55
C PHE A 84 24.77 -10.30 17.75
N GLY A 85 23.88 -9.39 17.35
CA GLY A 85 24.23 -8.29 16.45
C GLY A 85 23.09 -7.30 16.25
N TRP A 86 23.39 -6.17 15.61
CA TRP A 86 22.40 -5.15 15.29
C TRP A 86 21.90 -5.33 13.86
N ASN A 87 20.59 -5.22 13.66
CA ASN A 87 20.01 -5.10 12.33
C ASN A 87 20.10 -3.65 11.80
N LYS A 88 19.72 -3.42 10.54
CA LYS A 88 19.64 -2.07 9.91
C LYS A 88 18.79 -1.08 10.71
N ASN A 89 17.81 -1.61 11.41
CA ASN A 89 16.86 -0.86 12.20
C ASN A 89 17.38 -0.53 13.61
N ASN A 90 18.62 -0.89 13.95
CA ASN A 90 19.23 -0.74 15.28
C ASN A 90 18.46 -1.46 16.40
N ASP A 91 17.87 -2.60 16.07
CA ASP A 91 17.35 -3.57 17.03
C ASP A 91 18.40 -4.68 17.25
N LEU A 92 18.51 -5.13 18.50
CA LEU A 92 19.50 -6.10 18.94
C LEU A 92 18.95 -7.52 18.77
N VAL A 93 19.57 -8.32 17.93
CA VAL A 93 19.14 -9.67 17.55
C VAL A 93 20.06 -10.70 18.22
N PHE A 94 19.47 -11.74 18.80
CA PHE A 94 20.19 -12.86 19.41
C PHE A 94 19.75 -14.17 18.76
N LEU A 95 20.72 -14.99 18.34
CA LEU A 95 20.51 -16.33 17.79
C LEU A 95 20.93 -17.40 18.81
N PHE A 96 20.01 -18.31 19.14
CA PHE A 96 20.22 -19.40 20.09
C PHE A 96 20.30 -20.77 19.40
N LYS A 97 21.01 -21.71 20.03
CA LYS A 97 21.12 -23.12 19.59
C LYS A 97 19.78 -23.83 19.46
N ASP A 98 18.79 -23.43 20.25
CA ASP A 98 17.43 -23.98 20.21
C ASP A 98 16.59 -23.50 19.00
N ASN A 99 17.24 -22.91 17.99
CA ASN A 99 16.62 -22.35 16.78
C ASN A 99 15.68 -21.14 17.04
N ILE A 100 15.82 -20.52 18.22
CA ILE A 100 15.03 -19.37 18.64
C ILE A 100 15.83 -18.10 18.39
N VAL A 101 15.21 -17.12 17.72
CA VAL A 101 15.73 -15.78 17.56
C VAL A 101 14.96 -14.83 18.47
N ARG A 102 15.69 -14.03 19.25
CA ARG A 102 15.11 -13.01 20.12
C ARG A 102 15.56 -11.63 19.68
N VAL A 103 14.61 -10.73 19.45
CA VAL A 103 14.87 -9.35 19.02
C VAL A 103 14.48 -8.38 20.14
N TYR A 104 15.41 -7.52 20.52
CA TYR A 104 15.28 -6.54 21.59
C TYR A 104 15.49 -5.12 21.07
N SER A 105 14.82 -4.14 21.67
CA SER A 105 15.06 -2.73 21.42
C SER A 105 16.36 -2.26 22.10
N CYS A 106 16.81 -1.05 21.76
CA CYS A 106 17.93 -0.41 22.45
C CYS A 106 17.69 -0.13 23.95
N PHE A 107 16.47 -0.33 24.44
CA PHE A 107 16.09 -0.26 25.87
C PHE A 107 15.99 -1.63 26.54
N CYS A 108 16.44 -2.70 25.87
CA CYS A 108 16.26 -4.09 26.31
C CYS A 108 14.79 -4.51 26.44
N GLU A 109 13.85 -3.83 25.78
CA GLU A 109 12.46 -4.28 25.68
C GLU A 109 12.37 -5.35 24.59
N LYS A 110 11.73 -6.48 24.91
CA LYS A 110 11.54 -7.58 23.96
C LYS A 110 10.55 -7.15 22.88
N ILE A 111 10.97 -7.08 21.62
CA ILE A 111 10.09 -6.68 20.51
C ILE A 111 9.31 -7.89 20.01
N TYR A 112 10.00 -8.94 19.59
CA TYR A 112 9.38 -10.20 19.16
C TYR A 112 10.38 -11.36 19.27
N VAL A 113 9.83 -12.57 19.24
CA VAL A 113 10.57 -13.83 19.23
C VAL A 113 9.95 -14.73 18.19
N PHE A 114 10.80 -15.41 17.43
CA PHE A 114 10.38 -16.38 16.44
C PHE A 114 11.34 -17.57 16.43
N SER A 115 10.84 -18.72 16.00
CA SER A 115 11.66 -19.87 15.64
C SER A 115 11.96 -19.83 14.14
N LEU A 116 13.15 -20.26 13.76
CA LEU A 116 13.48 -20.47 12.35
C LEU A 116 12.92 -21.82 11.87
N ASP A 117 13.10 -22.12 10.57
CA ASP A 117 12.64 -23.37 9.93
C ASP A 117 12.97 -24.65 10.70
N GLU A 118 12.06 -25.61 10.66
CA GLU A 118 12.22 -26.95 11.27
C GLU A 118 13.40 -27.72 10.69
N ASN A 119 13.74 -27.50 9.42
CA ASN A 119 14.90 -28.11 8.77
C ASN A 119 16.21 -27.72 9.48
N ILE A 120 16.35 -26.46 9.89
CA ILE A 120 17.52 -25.97 10.63
C ILE A 120 17.56 -26.61 12.02
N LYS A 121 16.40 -26.76 12.66
CA LYS A 121 16.28 -27.43 13.97
C LYS A 121 16.74 -28.89 13.91
N ASN A 122 16.39 -29.61 12.85
CA ASN A 122 16.76 -31.02 12.67
C ASN A 122 18.25 -31.20 12.34
N GLU A 123 18.86 -30.23 11.65
CA GLU A 123 20.27 -30.28 11.28
C GLU A 123 21.21 -29.70 12.34
N GLY A 124 20.71 -28.92 13.30
CA GLY A 124 21.53 -28.21 14.29
C GLY A 124 22.28 -27.01 13.68
N ILE A 125 22.55 -25.97 14.49
CA ILE A 125 23.25 -24.77 14.02
C ILE A 125 24.74 -24.84 14.42
N LEU A 126 25.62 -24.83 13.41
CA LEU A 126 27.06 -24.81 13.57
C LEU A 126 27.63 -23.38 13.66
N TYR A 127 27.11 -22.47 12.83
CA TYR A 127 27.56 -21.09 12.75
C TYR A 127 26.40 -20.15 12.44
N GLY A 128 26.43 -18.97 13.04
CA GLY A 128 25.46 -17.91 12.80
C GLY A 128 26.16 -16.56 12.68
N SER A 129 25.70 -15.73 11.75
CA SER A 129 26.12 -14.33 11.62
C SER A 129 24.90 -13.45 11.35
N ILE A 130 24.90 -12.25 11.91
CA ILE A 130 23.80 -11.28 11.76
C ILE A 130 24.28 -10.17 10.83
N CYS A 131 23.51 -9.97 9.76
CA CYS A 131 23.71 -8.90 8.78
C CYS A 131 22.66 -7.81 8.98
N GLU A 132 22.78 -6.69 8.25
CA GLU A 132 21.83 -5.58 8.40
C GLU A 132 20.38 -6.00 8.04
N GLU A 133 20.21 -6.84 7.02
CA GLU A 133 18.91 -7.23 6.45
C GLU A 133 18.50 -8.69 6.74
N GLY A 134 19.32 -9.47 7.46
CA GLY A 134 19.02 -10.88 7.70
C GLY A 134 19.99 -11.63 8.61
N ILE A 135 19.73 -12.92 8.78
CA ILE A 135 20.56 -13.85 9.58
C ILE A 135 21.11 -14.94 8.66
N ILE A 136 22.42 -15.12 8.66
CA ILE A 136 23.12 -16.20 7.95
C ILE A 136 23.32 -17.34 8.92
N ILE A 137 22.94 -18.55 8.51
CA ILE A 137 22.98 -19.75 9.33
C ILE A 137 23.66 -20.85 8.53
N ILE A 138 24.62 -21.53 9.14
CA ILE A 138 25.22 -22.75 8.61
C ILE A 138 24.94 -23.87 9.59
N THR A 139 24.37 -24.96 9.09
CA THR A 139 24.00 -26.12 9.91
C THR A 139 25.18 -27.07 10.13
N GLU A 140 25.03 -28.05 11.03
CA GLU A 140 26.07 -29.07 11.25
C GLU A 140 26.26 -29.96 10.01
N ARG A 141 25.24 -30.05 9.14
CA ARG A 141 25.33 -30.67 7.81
C ARG A 141 25.96 -29.77 6.75
N LEU A 142 26.48 -28.60 7.14
CA LEU A 142 27.12 -27.61 6.27
C LEU A 142 26.20 -27.02 5.19
N ASN A 143 24.89 -27.04 5.41
CA ASN A 143 23.93 -26.33 4.57
C ASN A 143 23.85 -24.87 4.97
N ILE A 144 23.76 -23.99 3.97
CA ILE A 144 23.64 -22.53 4.16
C ILE A 144 22.17 -22.15 4.09
N TYR A 145 21.68 -21.48 5.12
CA TYR A 145 20.36 -20.88 5.20
C TYR A 145 20.49 -19.38 5.45
N VAL A 146 19.65 -18.59 4.79
CA VAL A 146 19.54 -17.15 5.04
C VAL A 146 18.12 -16.80 5.41
N ASN A 147 17.96 -16.20 6.59
CA ASN A 147 16.70 -15.64 7.03
C ASN A 147 16.62 -14.18 6.61
N TYR A 148 15.66 -13.85 5.76
CA TYR A 148 15.41 -12.48 5.33
C TYR A 148 14.49 -11.76 6.33
N HIS A 149 14.78 -10.49 6.58
CA HIS A 149 13.94 -9.59 7.38
C HIS A 149 13.68 -10.03 8.82
N PHE A 150 14.48 -10.94 9.38
CA PHE A 150 14.32 -11.42 10.76
C PHE A 150 12.91 -11.96 11.01
N SER A 151 12.40 -12.78 10.08
CA SER A 151 11.03 -13.30 10.12
C SER A 151 11.02 -14.82 9.99
N GLY A 152 10.30 -15.52 10.86
CA GLY A 152 10.40 -16.98 10.97
C GLY A 152 10.12 -17.76 9.68
N ASN A 153 9.24 -17.25 8.80
CA ASN A 153 8.82 -17.94 7.59
C ASN A 153 9.69 -17.64 6.35
N ASN A 154 10.66 -16.72 6.45
CA ASN A 154 11.47 -16.28 5.30
C ASN A 154 12.90 -16.81 5.38
N CYS A 155 13.06 -18.07 5.81
CA CYS A 155 14.31 -18.79 5.68
C CYS A 155 14.40 -19.42 4.30
N VAL A 156 15.50 -19.15 3.59
CA VAL A 156 15.76 -19.74 2.27
C VAL A 156 17.06 -20.52 2.35
N ARG A 157 17.01 -21.78 1.90
CA ARG A 157 18.22 -22.60 1.72
C ARG A 157 18.95 -22.13 0.47
N TYR A 158 20.21 -21.77 0.64
CA TYR A 158 21.10 -21.40 -0.46
C TYR A 158 21.64 -22.66 -1.16
N PRO A 159 22.18 -22.53 -2.38
CA PRO A 159 22.81 -23.65 -3.09
C PRO A 159 23.85 -24.38 -2.24
N SER A 160 23.93 -25.70 -2.37
CA SER A 160 24.91 -26.52 -1.65
C SER A 160 26.32 -26.23 -2.16
N VAL A 161 27.11 -25.54 -1.35
CA VAL A 161 28.55 -25.34 -1.56
C VAL A 161 29.30 -26.46 -0.85
N ASP A 162 30.33 -27.01 -1.48
CA ASP A 162 31.20 -28.06 -0.90
C ASP A 162 32.10 -27.50 0.21
N LEU A 163 31.50 -27.12 1.34
CA LEU A 163 32.20 -26.76 2.56
C LEU A 163 32.77 -28.04 3.18
N LYS A 164 34.08 -28.08 3.44
CA LYS A 164 34.73 -29.22 4.13
C LYS A 164 34.62 -29.16 5.65
N GLY A 165 34.18 -28.02 6.19
CA GLY A 165 34.08 -27.77 7.62
C GLY A 165 33.51 -26.38 7.91
N LYS A 166 33.59 -25.95 9.17
CA LYS A 166 33.16 -24.61 9.59
C LYS A 166 33.98 -23.54 8.84
N PRO A 167 33.34 -22.58 8.15
CA PRO A 167 34.07 -21.51 7.49
C PRO A 167 34.74 -20.59 8.53
N ASN A 168 35.92 -20.10 8.18
CA ASN A 168 36.70 -19.23 9.07
C ASN A 168 36.06 -17.86 9.25
N CYS A 169 35.56 -17.28 8.17
CA CYS A 169 34.86 -16.00 8.17
C CYS A 169 33.80 -15.95 7.06
N ILE A 170 32.76 -15.14 7.29
CA ILE A 170 31.65 -14.89 6.35
C ILE A 170 31.31 -13.41 6.40
N CYS A 171 31.03 -12.82 5.25
CA CYS A 171 30.55 -11.45 5.13
C CYS A 171 29.42 -11.36 4.10
N SER A 172 28.48 -10.42 4.32
CA SER A 172 27.44 -10.09 3.33
C SER A 172 27.86 -8.88 2.50
N VAL A 173 27.51 -8.90 1.21
CA VAL A 173 27.75 -7.81 0.26
C VAL A 173 26.42 -7.30 -0.29
N GLU A 174 26.30 -5.98 -0.46
CA GLU A 174 25.14 -5.37 -1.11
C GLU A 174 25.17 -5.62 -2.62
N GLU A 175 24.03 -5.99 -3.19
CA GLU A 175 23.89 -6.28 -4.63
C GLU A 175 24.23 -5.08 -5.51
N ASP A 176 23.85 -3.86 -5.09
CA ASP A 176 24.12 -2.63 -5.84
C ASP A 176 25.63 -2.32 -6.00
N LYS A 177 26.51 -3.06 -5.30
CA LYS A 177 27.97 -2.90 -5.30
C LYS A 177 28.71 -4.03 -6.02
N LEU A 178 27.97 -4.98 -6.60
CA LEU A 178 28.50 -6.05 -7.43
C LEU A 178 28.28 -5.69 -8.91
N SER A 179 29.20 -6.09 -9.78
CA SER A 179 29.06 -5.91 -11.23
C SER A 179 27.97 -6.84 -11.79
N ASP A 180 27.39 -6.52 -12.96
CA ASP A 180 26.30 -7.31 -13.56
C ASP A 180 26.68 -8.79 -13.83
N GLU A 181 27.96 -9.07 -14.08
CA GLU A 181 28.48 -10.44 -14.21
C GLU A 181 28.49 -11.22 -12.88
N LEU A 182 28.58 -10.49 -11.76
CA LEU A 182 28.54 -10.98 -10.38
C LEU A 182 27.15 -10.83 -9.74
N ASN A 183 26.25 -10.06 -10.36
CA ASN A 183 24.81 -9.99 -10.06
C ASN A 183 24.13 -11.14 -10.77
N ILE A 184 24.14 -12.31 -10.13
CA ILE A 184 23.74 -13.58 -10.74
C ILE A 184 22.20 -13.71 -10.85
N GLU A 185 21.49 -12.60 -11.10
CA GLU A 185 20.05 -12.57 -11.40
C GLU A 185 19.75 -12.38 -12.90
N HIS A 186 20.62 -11.73 -13.67
CA HIS A 186 20.30 -11.28 -15.04
C HIS A 186 20.99 -12.11 -16.13
N ASN A 187 20.74 -13.42 -16.20
CA ASN A 187 21.15 -14.20 -17.39
C ASN A 187 20.29 -15.46 -17.63
N TYR A 188 18.95 -15.37 -17.61
CA TYR A 188 18.10 -16.54 -17.90
C TYR A 188 16.83 -16.32 -18.74
N PHE A 189 16.61 -15.14 -19.33
CA PHE A 189 15.47 -14.90 -20.24
C PHE A 189 15.82 -14.61 -21.70
N ASP A 190 17.01 -14.99 -22.18
CA ASP A 190 17.28 -15.08 -23.63
C ASP A 190 17.59 -16.52 -24.08
N SER A 191 16.78 -17.46 -23.60
CA SER A 191 16.64 -18.81 -24.18
C SER A 191 15.37 -18.92 -25.04
N ARG A 192 15.12 -17.94 -25.91
CA ARG A 192 14.23 -18.13 -27.05
C ARG A 192 15.06 -18.27 -28.32
N THR A 193 15.00 -19.48 -28.88
CA THR A 193 15.35 -19.83 -30.25
C THR A 193 14.93 -18.73 -31.23
N ASN A 194 15.90 -17.93 -31.68
CA ASN A 194 15.96 -17.28 -33.00
C ASN A 194 17.28 -16.50 -33.09
N ASN A 195 18.37 -17.24 -33.27
CA ASN A 195 19.68 -16.69 -33.65
C ASN A 195 20.09 -17.22 -35.04
N ASP A 196 19.30 -16.89 -36.06
CA ASP A 196 19.67 -17.10 -37.47
C ASP A 196 20.08 -15.80 -38.19
N LEU A 197 20.14 -14.64 -37.51
CA LEU A 197 20.50 -13.36 -38.12
C LEU A 197 21.87 -12.78 -37.71
N LEU A 198 22.60 -13.43 -36.81
CA LEU A 198 23.98 -13.01 -36.41
C LEU A 198 25.04 -14.08 -36.71
N ARG A 199 24.71 -15.04 -37.59
CA ARG A 199 25.64 -16.07 -38.09
C ARG A 199 26.26 -15.73 -39.45
N LEU A 200 26.36 -14.45 -39.77
CA LEU A 200 27.15 -13.92 -40.89
C LEU A 200 28.12 -12.87 -40.34
N ASN A 201 29.42 -13.14 -40.52
CA ASN A 201 30.58 -12.29 -40.25
C ASN A 201 31.43 -12.53 -38.98
N ILE A 202 31.50 -13.77 -38.49
CA ILE A 202 32.70 -14.22 -37.73
C ILE A 202 33.24 -15.47 -38.43
N LYS A 203 33.84 -15.28 -39.60
CA LYS A 203 34.61 -16.33 -40.29
C LYS A 203 35.81 -15.81 -41.10
N ASN A 204 36.28 -14.59 -40.84
CA ASN A 204 37.41 -14.02 -41.58
C ASN A 204 38.63 -13.59 -40.76
N TYR A 205 38.68 -13.77 -39.43
CA TYR A 205 39.85 -13.31 -38.68
C TYR A 205 40.18 -14.18 -37.47
N ILE A 206 40.79 -15.34 -37.70
CA ILE A 206 41.92 -15.83 -36.88
C ILE A 206 42.84 -16.66 -37.80
N THR A 207 44.12 -16.25 -37.82
CA THR A 207 45.34 -16.93 -38.31
C THR A 207 45.49 -17.08 -39.83
N ASN A 208 46.61 -16.72 -40.48
CA ASN A 208 47.99 -16.35 -40.12
C ASN A 208 48.69 -15.99 -41.49
N PRO A 209 50.00 -15.68 -41.64
CA PRO A 209 51.04 -15.12 -40.75
C PRO A 209 51.93 -14.04 -41.47
N PHE A 210 52.97 -13.55 -40.79
CA PHE A 210 54.19 -12.89 -41.29
C PHE A 210 54.27 -11.35 -41.50
N ASP A 211 55.32 -10.84 -40.84
CA ASP A 211 56.26 -9.80 -41.23
C ASP A 211 55.96 -8.31 -40.99
N SER A 212 56.64 -7.84 -39.95
CA SER A 212 57.19 -6.51 -39.77
C SER A 212 57.81 -5.92 -41.05
N LYS A 213 57.43 -4.70 -41.43
CA LYS A 213 58.33 -3.69 -42.02
C LYS A 213 57.76 -2.27 -41.94
N LYS A 214 58.72 -1.35 -41.80
CA LYS A 214 58.66 0.10 -41.63
C LYS A 214 58.06 0.83 -42.85
N GLU A 215 57.54 2.05 -42.62
CA GLU A 215 57.70 3.31 -43.42
C GLU A 215 56.50 4.25 -43.18
N THR A 216 56.69 5.34 -42.40
CA THR A 216 56.91 6.75 -42.82
C THR A 216 55.72 7.47 -43.50
N VAL A 217 55.15 8.43 -42.76
CA VAL A 217 54.88 9.84 -43.14
C VAL A 217 54.37 10.12 -44.57
N ASN A 218 53.11 10.57 -44.72
CA ASN A 218 52.80 11.94 -45.19
C ASN A 218 51.31 12.28 -45.32
N GLU A 219 51.08 13.57 -45.12
CA GLU A 219 49.96 14.47 -45.33
C GLU A 219 49.08 14.25 -46.58
N ASN A 220 47.75 14.43 -46.46
CA ASN A 220 47.00 15.58 -47.01
C ASN A 220 45.50 15.28 -47.25
N ILE A 221 44.66 16.10 -46.61
CA ILE A 221 43.50 16.87 -47.14
C ILE A 221 42.56 16.17 -48.15
N THR A 222 41.26 16.10 -47.82
CA THR A 222 40.19 16.80 -48.58
C THR A 222 38.80 16.60 -47.96
N TYR A 223 38.13 17.73 -47.71
CA TYR A 223 36.69 17.84 -47.47
C TYR A 223 35.90 17.48 -48.74
N LYS A 224 34.77 16.79 -48.56
CA LYS A 224 33.58 16.98 -49.43
C LYS A 224 32.29 16.92 -48.61
N ASN A 225 31.62 18.06 -48.63
CA ASN A 225 30.25 18.31 -48.21
C ASN A 225 29.26 17.36 -48.89
N ASN A 226 28.22 16.96 -48.14
CA ASN A 226 26.86 16.92 -48.65
C ASN A 226 25.95 17.60 -47.63
N VAL A 227 25.10 18.45 -48.16
CA VAL A 227 24.44 19.60 -47.54
C VAL A 227 22.93 19.41 -47.67
N LEU A 228 22.15 20.04 -46.75
CA LEU A 228 20.71 20.39 -46.83
C LEU A 228 19.68 19.26 -46.48
N ILE A 229 18.62 19.46 -45.67
CA ILE A 229 17.82 20.65 -45.29
C ILE A 229 17.27 20.57 -43.84
N GLN A 230 17.11 21.76 -43.26
CA GLN A 230 16.60 22.19 -41.94
C GLN A 230 15.08 22.12 -41.75
N SER A 231 14.66 22.19 -40.48
CA SER A 231 13.78 23.25 -39.92
C SER A 231 13.58 22.94 -38.43
N LYS A 232 13.48 23.82 -37.43
CA LYS A 232 13.49 25.27 -37.21
C LYS A 232 12.96 25.36 -35.76
N GLU A 233 13.55 26.13 -34.86
CA GLU A 233 12.77 26.87 -33.86
C GLU A 233 13.62 28.01 -33.29
N ASN A 234 13.03 29.21 -33.38
CA ASN A 234 13.69 30.51 -33.29
C ASN A 234 13.79 30.98 -31.83
N TYR A 235 14.93 31.60 -31.52
CA TYR A 235 15.05 32.58 -30.44
C TYR A 235 14.25 33.85 -30.78
N ASN A 236 13.56 34.41 -29.80
CA ASN A 236 13.16 35.82 -29.79
C ASN A 236 13.50 36.45 -28.44
N VAL A 237 14.38 37.45 -28.50
CA VAL A 237 14.62 38.44 -27.44
C VAL A 237 13.79 39.67 -27.79
N LEU A 238 13.08 40.26 -26.82
CA LEU A 238 12.62 41.65 -26.93
C LEU A 238 12.62 42.37 -25.57
N LEU A 239 13.13 43.59 -25.59
CA LEU A 239 13.25 44.56 -24.50
C LEU A 239 11.96 45.38 -24.26
N SER A 240 11.78 45.80 -22.99
CA SER A 240 11.18 47.06 -22.43
C SER A 240 9.85 47.63 -22.92
N THR A 241 8.90 47.92 -22.01
CA THR A 241 8.58 49.27 -21.42
C THR A 241 7.29 49.33 -20.56
N GLN A 242 7.43 49.87 -19.34
CA GLN A 242 6.60 50.83 -18.55
C GLN A 242 5.10 50.64 -18.15
N GLY A 243 4.85 50.89 -16.84
CA GLY A 243 3.64 51.48 -16.20
C GLY A 243 2.62 50.49 -15.60
N GLU A 244 2.09 50.56 -14.37
CA GLU A 244 2.12 51.48 -13.22
C GLU A 244 1.66 50.72 -11.92
N LYS A 245 2.15 51.19 -10.74
CA LYS A 245 1.49 51.35 -9.41
C LYS A 245 0.80 50.15 -8.71
N GLU A 246 1.33 49.68 -7.56
CA GLU A 246 0.98 50.14 -6.18
C GLU A 246 1.55 49.26 -5.01
N ARG A 247 2.17 49.97 -4.06
CA ARG A 247 2.17 49.82 -2.57
C ARG A 247 2.38 48.45 -1.86
N LYS A 248 3.55 48.36 -1.23
CA LYS A 248 3.86 47.95 0.17
C LYS A 248 2.89 46.96 0.86
N THR A 249 3.41 45.78 1.22
CA THR A 249 3.57 45.36 2.63
C THR A 249 4.65 44.28 2.76
N LYS A 250 5.64 44.51 3.62
CA LYS A 250 6.67 43.53 3.99
C LYS A 250 6.02 42.40 4.78
N LYS A 251 5.88 41.20 4.19
CA LYS A 251 5.78 39.94 4.93
C LYS A 251 7.12 39.21 4.80
N ARG A 252 7.77 38.96 5.95
CA ARG A 252 8.92 38.05 6.04
C ARG A 252 8.50 36.68 5.50
N VAL A 253 8.97 36.33 4.31
CA VAL A 253 8.80 34.98 3.75
C VAL A 253 9.93 34.13 4.33
N LEU A 254 9.60 33.24 5.27
CA LEU A 254 10.43 32.09 5.61
C LEU A 254 10.47 31.20 4.37
N ILE A 255 11.61 31.18 3.68
CA ILE A 255 11.85 30.28 2.56
C ILE A 255 11.92 28.86 3.14
N LYS A 256 10.81 28.12 3.08
CA LYS A 256 10.77 26.67 3.28
C LYS A 256 11.28 26.01 2.00
N THR A 257 12.59 25.94 1.84
CA THR A 257 13.23 25.03 0.89
C THR A 257 13.46 23.71 1.60
N SER A 258 12.62 22.71 1.32
CA SER A 258 12.83 21.32 1.70
C SER A 258 14.14 20.81 1.08
N ALA A 259 15.01 20.18 1.88
CA ALA A 259 16.19 19.47 1.36
C ALA A 259 15.80 18.36 0.36
N TYR A 260 14.54 17.91 0.41
CA TYR A 260 13.95 16.85 -0.42
C TYR A 260 13.85 17.17 -1.93
N ASP A 261 13.89 18.45 -2.33
CA ASP A 261 13.67 18.84 -3.73
C ASP A 261 14.97 19.10 -4.53
N LEU A 262 16.13 19.09 -3.89
CA LEU A 262 17.41 19.40 -4.55
C LEU A 262 18.17 18.15 -5.04
N ASP A 263 17.97 16.99 -4.43
CA ASP A 263 18.56 15.71 -4.90
C ASP A 263 17.94 15.19 -6.22
N LYS A 264 16.93 15.88 -6.76
CA LYS A 264 16.33 15.56 -8.05
C LYS A 264 17.00 16.23 -9.25
N TYR A 265 17.88 17.20 -9.05
CA TYR A 265 18.36 18.03 -10.16
C TYR A 265 19.66 17.57 -10.85
N ASP A 266 20.27 16.45 -10.44
CA ASP A 266 21.48 15.90 -11.09
C ASP A 266 21.28 14.54 -11.79
N LEU A 267 20.02 14.12 -12.04
CA LEU A 267 19.72 12.97 -12.90
C LEU A 267 19.14 13.44 -14.25
N GLY A 268 20.04 13.89 -15.12
CA GLY A 268 19.75 14.23 -16.50
C GLY A 268 19.28 13.00 -17.30
N ASN A 269 18.01 13.02 -17.69
CA ASN A 269 17.38 12.33 -18.82
C ASN A 269 17.78 10.87 -19.11
N ASN A 270 17.05 9.93 -18.52
CA ASN A 270 16.54 8.76 -19.24
C ASN A 270 15.13 8.42 -18.72
N LYS A 271 14.11 8.89 -19.43
CA LYS A 271 12.72 8.49 -19.22
C LYS A 271 12.53 7.07 -19.79
N HIS A 272 12.83 6.06 -18.98
CA HIS A 272 12.16 4.78 -19.10
C HIS A 272 11.14 4.64 -17.98
N HIS A 273 9.88 4.48 -18.37
CA HIS A 273 8.79 4.08 -17.50
C HIS A 273 9.11 2.70 -16.89
N ASN A 274 9.78 2.68 -15.75
CA ASN A 274 9.79 1.52 -14.87
C ASN A 274 8.90 1.83 -13.68
N SER A 275 7.71 1.23 -13.67
CA SER A 275 7.03 0.90 -12.41
C SER A 275 8.09 0.24 -11.51
N LYS A 276 8.44 0.87 -10.39
CA LYS A 276 9.30 0.25 -9.36
C LYS A 276 8.58 -1.03 -8.88
N LYS A 277 8.83 -2.16 -9.54
CA LYS A 277 8.70 -3.47 -8.93
C LYS A 277 9.70 -3.43 -7.78
N GLU A 278 9.23 -3.63 -6.56
CA GLU A 278 10.12 -3.85 -5.41
C GLU A 278 11.08 -4.97 -5.83
N LYS A 279 12.38 -4.63 -5.96
CA LYS A 279 13.41 -5.63 -6.23
C LYS A 279 13.35 -6.63 -5.07
N GLU A 280 13.28 -7.91 -5.39
CA GLU A 280 13.34 -8.96 -4.37
C GLU A 280 14.71 -8.87 -3.69
N LEU A 281 14.74 -8.91 -2.35
CA LEU A 281 16.00 -8.80 -1.63
C LEU A 281 16.83 -10.07 -1.83
N ASN A 282 18.06 -9.91 -2.34
CA ASN A 282 19.01 -10.99 -2.53
C ASN A 282 20.32 -10.71 -1.79
N ILE A 283 20.54 -11.44 -0.70
CA ILE A 283 21.74 -11.25 0.13
C ILE A 283 22.89 -12.05 -0.49
N HIS A 284 23.92 -11.36 -0.97
CA HIS A 284 25.13 -11.97 -1.50
C HIS A 284 26.09 -12.27 -0.36
N LEU A 285 26.59 -13.51 -0.28
CA LEU A 285 27.45 -14.02 0.79
C LEU A 285 28.84 -14.34 0.25
N LEU A 286 29.85 -13.83 0.94
CA LEU A 286 31.25 -14.22 0.76
C LEU A 286 31.65 -15.16 1.89
N ILE A 287 32.09 -16.36 1.54
CA ILE A 287 32.49 -17.41 2.49
C ILE A 287 33.94 -17.79 2.22
N ALA A 288 34.81 -17.64 3.21
CA ALA A 288 36.19 -18.11 3.14
C ALA A 288 36.25 -19.63 3.33
N LEU A 289 36.99 -20.31 2.44
CA LEU A 289 37.14 -21.77 2.47
C LEU A 289 38.31 -22.21 3.33
N CYS A 290 38.21 -23.41 3.91
CA CYS A 290 39.25 -23.98 4.77
C CYS A 290 40.53 -24.38 4.00
N ASN A 291 40.45 -24.57 2.68
CA ASN A 291 41.60 -25.00 1.87
C ASN A 291 42.28 -23.85 1.12
N GLY A 292 41.94 -22.60 1.45
CA GLY A 292 42.27 -21.43 0.63
C GLY A 292 41.19 -21.08 -0.39
N GLY A 293 41.17 -19.82 -0.80
CA GLY A 293 40.12 -19.23 -1.65
C GLY A 293 38.84 -18.86 -0.92
N PHE A 294 37.87 -18.35 -1.68
CA PHE A 294 36.56 -17.92 -1.18
C PHE A 294 35.45 -18.15 -2.20
N VAL A 295 34.20 -18.17 -1.73
CA VAL A 295 33.01 -18.39 -2.55
C VAL A 295 32.08 -17.21 -2.42
N LEU A 296 31.60 -16.69 -3.55
CA LEU A 296 30.44 -15.82 -3.60
C LEU A 296 29.20 -16.67 -3.83
N VAL A 297 28.22 -16.58 -2.93
CA VAL A 297 26.98 -17.36 -2.96
C VAL A 297 25.80 -16.40 -2.87
N ASN A 298 24.80 -16.57 -3.72
CA ASN A 298 23.52 -15.89 -3.60
C ASN A 298 22.38 -16.92 -3.58
N LYS A 299 21.13 -16.44 -3.56
CA LYS A 299 19.94 -17.30 -3.51
C LYS A 299 19.90 -18.36 -4.62
N HIS A 300 20.51 -18.10 -5.78
CA HIS A 300 20.35 -18.92 -6.98
C HIS A 300 21.62 -19.67 -7.38
N ARG A 301 22.81 -19.09 -7.20
CA ARG A 301 24.09 -19.60 -7.70
C ARG A 301 25.24 -19.34 -6.74
N PHE A 302 26.37 -20.00 -7.01
CA PHE A 302 27.64 -19.76 -6.35
C PHE A 302 28.79 -19.77 -7.36
N LYS A 303 29.89 -19.06 -7.03
CA LYS A 303 31.12 -19.03 -7.81
C LYS A 303 32.34 -18.99 -6.90
N TYR A 304 33.35 -19.80 -7.22
CA TYR A 304 34.62 -19.89 -6.50
C TYR A 304 35.63 -18.87 -7.04
N PHE A 305 36.45 -18.33 -6.15
CA PHE A 305 37.53 -17.37 -6.45
C PHE A 305 38.79 -17.68 -5.62
N ASP A 306 39.96 -17.32 -6.17
CA ASP A 306 41.30 -17.49 -5.59
C ASP A 306 41.58 -18.91 -5.04
N MET A 307 41.14 -19.95 -5.77
CA MET A 307 41.33 -21.35 -5.36
C MET A 307 42.78 -21.82 -5.41
N ASP A 308 43.65 -21.10 -6.12
CA ASP A 308 45.07 -21.43 -6.26
C ASP A 308 45.87 -21.04 -5.00
N TYR A 309 45.30 -20.23 -4.10
CA TYR A 309 45.98 -19.75 -2.91
C TYR A 309 45.98 -20.81 -1.81
N THR A 310 47.17 -21.18 -1.34
CA THR A 310 47.38 -22.32 -0.42
C THR A 310 47.01 -22.03 1.04
N TYR A 311 46.91 -20.76 1.42
CA TYR A 311 46.73 -20.33 2.80
C TYR A 311 45.27 -19.94 3.06
N PRO A 312 44.59 -20.51 4.07
CA PRO A 312 43.21 -20.16 4.37
C PRO A 312 43.09 -18.73 4.89
N TYR A 313 42.04 -18.04 4.44
CA TYR A 313 41.69 -16.73 5.00
C TYR A 313 41.08 -16.91 6.40
N VAL A 314 41.64 -16.20 7.37
CA VAL A 314 41.21 -16.22 8.77
C VAL A 314 40.14 -15.15 9.03
N ASN A 315 40.29 -13.98 8.42
CA ASN A 315 39.38 -12.86 8.62
C ASN A 315 39.11 -12.12 7.31
N MET A 316 37.94 -11.49 7.21
CA MET A 316 37.57 -10.67 6.08
C MET A 316 36.84 -9.41 6.54
N CYS A 317 37.04 -8.30 5.84
CA CYS A 317 36.38 -7.04 6.13
C CYS A 317 36.03 -6.32 4.83
N ILE A 318 34.78 -5.89 4.71
CA ILE A 318 34.31 -5.05 3.61
C ILE A 318 34.30 -3.59 4.03
N SER A 319 34.63 -2.69 3.11
CA SER A 319 34.60 -1.26 3.35
C SER A 319 33.15 -0.78 3.54
N LYS A 320 32.95 0.35 4.23
CA LYS A 320 31.59 0.86 4.50
C LYS A 320 30.87 1.38 3.25
N SER A 321 31.60 1.73 2.20
CA SER A 321 31.00 2.02 0.88
C SER A 321 30.62 0.76 0.11
N GLY A 322 31.08 -0.42 0.56
CA GLY A 322 30.85 -1.71 -0.06
C GLY A 322 31.67 -1.96 -1.32
N THR A 323 32.71 -1.17 -1.59
CA THR A 323 33.45 -1.20 -2.87
C THR A 323 34.72 -2.05 -2.83
N ILE A 324 35.34 -2.18 -1.66
CA ILE A 324 36.62 -2.87 -1.48
C ILE A 324 36.50 -3.89 -0.35
N LEU A 325 37.16 -5.03 -0.52
CA LEU A 325 37.20 -6.14 0.42
C LEU A 325 38.65 -6.48 0.76
N ALA A 326 38.94 -6.68 2.04
CA ALA A 326 40.23 -7.18 2.51
C ALA A 326 40.08 -8.56 3.12
N PHE A 327 40.99 -9.47 2.75
CA PHE A 327 41.18 -10.75 3.41
C PHE A 327 42.51 -10.77 4.14
N ILE A 328 42.53 -11.42 5.30
CA ILE A 328 43.77 -11.76 6.01
C ILE A 328 43.93 -13.28 5.98
N SER A 329 45.06 -13.78 5.50
CA SER A 329 45.43 -15.18 5.63
C SER A 329 46.18 -15.48 6.93
N ASP A 330 46.22 -16.76 7.29
CA ASP A 330 46.87 -17.28 8.50
C ASP A 330 48.35 -16.89 8.64
N ASN A 331 49.05 -16.74 7.52
CA ASN A 331 50.44 -16.31 7.42
C ASN A 331 50.65 -14.80 7.62
N GLY A 332 49.59 -14.00 7.83
CA GLY A 332 49.65 -12.55 8.02
C GLY A 332 49.66 -11.72 6.74
N ILE A 333 49.47 -12.36 5.57
CA ILE A 333 49.31 -11.67 4.30
C ILE A 333 47.89 -11.12 4.20
N ILE A 334 47.77 -9.88 3.76
CA ILE A 334 46.51 -9.18 3.53
C ILE A 334 46.36 -8.96 2.04
N LYS A 335 45.31 -9.52 1.45
CA LYS A 335 44.95 -9.34 0.04
C LYS A 335 43.70 -8.48 -0.10
N ILE A 336 43.73 -7.54 -1.02
CA ILE A 336 42.64 -6.57 -1.25
C ILE A 336 42.02 -6.82 -2.63
N TYR A 337 40.69 -6.90 -2.67
CA TYR A 337 39.88 -7.12 -3.88
C TYR A 337 38.83 -6.02 -4.06
N LEU A 338 38.48 -5.71 -5.31
CA LEU A 338 37.31 -4.89 -5.62
C LEU A 338 36.07 -5.78 -5.62
N THR A 339 34.96 -5.30 -5.06
CA THR A 339 33.69 -6.04 -5.12
C THR A 339 33.16 -6.17 -6.55
N ASN A 340 33.47 -5.21 -7.41
CA ASN A 340 33.12 -5.25 -8.83
C ASN A 340 33.91 -6.31 -9.61
N ASN A 341 35.09 -6.73 -9.12
CA ASN A 341 35.93 -7.71 -9.80
C ASN A 341 36.78 -8.51 -8.80
N PHE A 342 36.30 -9.71 -8.45
CA PHE A 342 37.01 -10.65 -7.58
C PHE A 342 38.10 -11.47 -8.27
N ASN A 343 38.26 -11.39 -9.59
CA ASN A 343 39.23 -12.23 -10.31
C ASN A 343 40.67 -11.76 -10.08
N ASN A 344 40.88 -10.46 -9.85
CA ASN A 344 42.20 -9.87 -9.73
C ASN A 344 42.38 -9.27 -8.33
N CYS A 345 43.44 -9.69 -7.63
CA CYS A 345 43.91 -9.02 -6.42
C CYS A 345 44.48 -7.65 -6.80
N ILE A 346 44.03 -6.58 -6.14
CA ILE A 346 44.54 -5.23 -6.35
C ILE A 346 45.94 -5.11 -5.76
N GLU A 347 46.06 -5.56 -4.51
CA GLU A 347 47.22 -5.32 -3.69
C GLU A 347 47.38 -6.40 -2.62
N GLU A 348 48.63 -6.80 -2.41
CA GLU A 348 49.04 -7.79 -1.42
C GLU A 348 50.06 -7.16 -0.47
N THR A 349 49.78 -7.21 0.82
CA THR A 349 50.58 -6.54 1.85
C THR A 349 50.91 -7.53 2.96
N ILE A 350 52.12 -7.44 3.49
CA ILE A 350 52.61 -8.40 4.47
C ILE A 350 52.72 -7.67 5.80
N LEU A 351 51.87 -8.03 6.75
CA LEU A 351 52.04 -7.61 8.12
C LEU A 351 53.02 -8.60 8.78
N ASP A 352 54.31 -8.29 8.72
CA ASP A 352 55.43 -9.09 9.24
C ASP A 352 55.30 -9.33 10.74
N ASN A 353 54.44 -10.26 11.14
CA ASN A 353 54.29 -10.74 12.51
C ASN A 353 53.28 -11.89 12.53
N LYS A 354 53.74 -13.10 12.89
CA LYS A 354 52.91 -14.29 13.24
C LYS A 354 52.08 -14.05 14.52
N LYS A 355 51.35 -12.93 14.59
CA LYS A 355 50.66 -12.45 15.80
C LYS A 355 49.16 -12.64 15.60
N ASN A 356 48.49 -13.04 16.68
CA ASN A 356 47.04 -13.17 16.72
C ASN A 356 46.40 -11.80 16.48
N ILE A 357 45.92 -11.57 15.26
CA ILE A 357 45.14 -10.38 14.91
C ILE A 357 43.77 -10.52 15.58
N LYS A 358 43.40 -9.55 16.42
CA LYS A 358 42.10 -9.54 17.11
C LYS A 358 41.00 -8.98 16.22
N GLN A 359 41.27 -7.91 15.47
CA GLN A 359 40.27 -7.24 14.66
C GLN A 359 40.91 -6.54 13.45
N ILE A 360 40.23 -6.58 12.31
CA ILE A 360 40.54 -5.78 11.12
C ILE A 360 39.31 -4.97 10.74
N VAL A 361 39.53 -3.70 10.41
CA VAL A 361 38.48 -2.75 10.04
C VAL A 361 39.02 -1.78 8.99
N TRP A 362 38.19 -1.37 8.05
CA TRP A 362 38.54 -0.33 7.08
C TRP A 362 38.49 1.09 7.70
N CYS A 363 39.51 1.88 7.41
CA CYS A 363 39.61 3.31 7.69
C CYS A 363 39.26 4.10 6.43
N GLY A 364 37.96 4.34 6.25
CA GLY A 364 37.42 4.76 4.96
C GLY A 364 37.64 3.71 3.89
N ASP A 365 37.86 4.12 2.64
CA ASP A 365 38.12 3.20 1.52
C ASP A 365 39.60 3.12 1.12
N ASP A 366 40.49 3.64 1.98
CA ASP A 366 41.90 3.86 1.60
C ASP A 366 42.88 3.01 2.41
N CYS A 367 42.68 2.87 3.72
CA CYS A 367 43.60 2.16 4.62
C CYS A 367 42.88 1.14 5.49
N LEU A 368 43.63 0.15 5.96
CA LEU A 368 43.20 -0.85 6.92
C LEU A 368 43.71 -0.50 8.31
N ALA A 369 42.83 -0.67 9.31
CA ALA A 369 43.16 -0.62 10.71
C ALA A 369 43.20 -2.06 11.26
N VAL A 370 44.39 -2.48 11.70
CA VAL A 370 44.65 -3.83 12.22
C VAL A 370 45.02 -3.73 13.70
N TYR A 371 44.21 -4.36 14.55
CA TYR A 371 44.45 -4.43 16.00
C TYR A 371 45.08 -5.77 16.38
N THR A 372 46.25 -5.71 17.03
CA THR A 372 46.96 -6.88 17.53
C THR A 372 47.54 -6.62 18.94
N PRO A 373 47.22 -7.49 19.93
CA PRO A 373 47.93 -7.51 21.20
C PRO A 373 49.29 -8.22 21.02
N MET A 374 50.36 -7.59 21.50
CA MET A 374 51.71 -8.13 21.43
C MET A 374 52.27 -8.29 22.84
N ILE A 375 52.95 -9.40 23.09
CA ILE A 375 53.68 -9.59 24.35
C ILE A 375 55.05 -8.93 24.16
N THR A 376 55.34 -7.93 25.00
CA THR A 376 56.66 -7.28 25.01
C THR A 376 57.70 -8.23 25.63
N PRO A 377 59.01 -8.04 25.36
CA PRO A 377 60.07 -8.81 26.01
C PRO A 377 60.03 -8.78 27.55
N SER A 378 59.37 -7.74 28.12
CA SER A 378 59.11 -7.58 29.55
C SER A 378 57.86 -8.32 30.06
N ASN A 379 57.27 -9.23 29.27
CA ASN A 379 56.05 -9.99 29.59
C ASN A 379 54.79 -9.13 29.84
N TYR A 380 54.76 -7.88 29.38
CA TYR A 380 53.55 -7.07 29.39
C TYR A 380 52.81 -7.19 28.06
N ILE A 381 51.48 -7.22 28.11
CA ILE A 381 50.66 -7.18 26.90
C ILE A 381 50.54 -5.71 26.47
N GLN A 382 51.13 -5.39 25.32
CA GLN A 382 51.01 -4.10 24.67
C GLN A 382 50.01 -4.19 23.53
N HIS A 383 49.04 -3.28 23.51
CA HIS A 383 48.00 -3.25 22.49
C HIS A 383 48.45 -2.35 21.33
N MET A 384 48.67 -2.94 20.16
CA MET A 384 49.16 -2.23 18.98
C MET A 384 48.05 -2.09 17.95
N LEU A 385 47.84 -0.88 17.45
CA LEU A 385 46.97 -0.58 16.32
C LEU A 385 47.82 -0.14 15.14
N PHE A 386 47.75 -0.85 14.02
CA PHE A 386 48.43 -0.49 12.79
C PHE A 386 47.42 0.09 11.81
N ILE A 387 47.68 1.28 11.28
CA ILE A 387 46.88 1.89 10.21
C ILE A 387 47.74 1.97 8.97
N GLY A 388 47.29 1.37 7.87
CA GLY A 388 48.12 1.22 6.69
C GLY A 388 47.56 0.19 5.73
N GLY A 389 48.40 -0.27 4.82
CA GLY A 389 47.99 -1.16 3.74
C GLY A 389 48.70 -0.79 2.46
N PRO A 390 48.38 0.35 1.82
CA PRO A 390 48.95 0.66 0.52
C PRO A 390 50.49 0.71 0.57
N LYS A 391 51.12 0.02 -0.38
CA LYS A 391 52.57 -0.11 -0.56
C LYS A 391 53.31 -0.64 0.67
N ASN A 392 52.62 -1.40 1.51
CA ASN A 392 53.12 -1.94 2.78
C ASN A 392 53.62 -0.87 3.78
N GLN A 393 53.01 0.32 3.76
CA GLN A 393 53.26 1.37 4.75
C GLN A 393 52.29 1.26 5.92
N TRP A 394 52.81 1.27 7.15
CA TRP A 394 52.03 1.09 8.37
C TRP A 394 52.42 2.10 9.45
N ILE A 395 51.41 2.73 10.06
CA ILE A 395 51.56 3.63 11.21
C ILE A 395 51.19 2.87 12.49
N PRO A 396 52.13 2.66 13.42
CA PRO A 396 51.86 2.01 14.70
C PRO A 396 51.39 3.00 15.77
N TYR A 397 50.25 2.71 16.40
CA TYR A 397 49.77 3.37 17.61
C TYR A 397 49.79 2.40 18.80
N GLN A 398 50.32 2.89 19.93
CA GLN A 398 50.53 2.08 21.13
C GLN A 398 49.49 2.40 22.20
N TYR A 399 48.89 1.35 22.78
CA TYR A 399 47.88 1.45 23.82
C TYR A 399 48.18 0.52 25.01
N ARG A 400 47.73 0.94 26.19
CA ARG A 400 47.91 0.20 27.46
C ARG A 400 46.80 -0.81 27.75
N ASN A 401 45.61 -0.59 27.21
CA ASN A 401 44.41 -1.38 27.47
C ASN A 401 43.88 -1.97 26.15
N ASP A 402 42.99 -2.97 26.27
CA ASP A 402 42.25 -3.53 25.12
C ASP A 402 41.52 -2.42 24.34
N LEU A 403 41.31 -2.67 23.04
CA LEU A 403 40.64 -1.76 22.12
C LEU A 403 39.53 -2.49 21.37
N TYR A 404 38.51 -1.73 20.98
CA TYR A 404 37.50 -2.15 20.03
C TYR A 404 37.41 -1.14 18.89
N LEU A 405 37.50 -1.61 17.64
CA LEU A 405 37.48 -0.78 16.44
C LEU A 405 36.08 -0.76 15.81
N ILE A 406 35.63 0.41 15.37
CA ILE A 406 34.42 0.58 14.57
C ILE A 406 34.79 1.30 13.28
N GLY A 407 34.51 0.65 12.15
CA GLY A 407 34.74 1.24 10.82
C GLY A 407 33.60 2.16 10.43
N GLU A 408 33.95 3.36 10.01
CA GLU A 408 33.03 4.36 9.46
C GLU A 408 33.43 4.69 8.01
N VAL A 409 32.58 5.44 7.30
CA VAL A 409 32.76 5.74 5.87
C VAL A 409 34.07 6.49 5.59
N TYR A 410 34.55 7.27 6.57
CA TYR A 410 35.68 8.17 6.39
C TYR A 410 36.86 7.92 7.35
N GLY A 411 36.71 6.98 8.28
CA GLY A 411 37.69 6.73 9.33
C GLY A 411 37.34 5.54 10.22
N VAL A 412 38.10 5.37 11.30
CA VAL A 412 37.88 4.36 12.34
C VAL A 412 37.72 5.04 13.69
N LYS A 413 36.66 4.67 14.40
CA LYS A 413 36.44 5.02 15.80
C LYS A 413 37.04 3.93 16.68
N ILE A 414 37.85 4.35 17.64
CA ILE A 414 38.60 3.49 18.56
C ILE A 414 38.01 3.67 19.94
N ILE A 415 37.42 2.60 20.46
CA ILE A 415 36.86 2.56 21.80
C ILE A 415 37.90 1.94 22.72
N GLY A 416 38.47 2.76 23.60
CA GLY A 416 39.33 2.33 24.68
C GLY A 416 38.61 2.34 26.03
N LYS A 417 39.34 1.98 27.09
CA LYS A 417 38.83 2.02 28.47
C LYS A 417 38.57 3.45 28.94
N GLU A 418 39.47 4.37 28.58
CA GLU A 418 39.48 5.76 29.08
C GLU A 418 39.05 6.78 28.04
N ASN A 419 39.34 6.54 26.76
CA ASN A 419 39.12 7.51 25.69
C ASN A 419 38.39 6.87 24.51
N CYS A 420 37.53 7.67 23.87
CA CYS A 420 37.01 7.43 22.54
C CYS A 420 37.81 8.31 21.57
N GLU A 421 38.48 7.67 20.61
CA GLU A 421 39.35 8.33 19.65
C GLU A 421 38.85 8.06 18.23
N TYR A 422 39.18 8.95 17.30
CA TYR A 422 38.81 8.84 15.90
C TYR A 422 40.03 9.06 15.03
N ILE A 423 40.28 8.16 14.09
CA ILE A 423 41.33 8.32 13.09
C ILE A 423 40.67 8.36 11.73
N SER A 424 40.90 9.42 10.98
CA SER A 424 40.33 9.58 9.65
C SER A 424 41.36 10.09 8.64
N ARG A 425 41.06 9.84 7.37
CA ARG A 425 41.78 10.48 6.28
C ARG A 425 41.44 11.97 6.28
N ILE A 426 42.47 12.79 6.33
CA ILE A 426 42.35 14.23 6.20
C ILE A 426 41.91 14.55 4.78
N ARG A 427 40.79 15.26 4.67
CA ARG A 427 40.22 15.67 3.38
C ARG A 427 41.10 16.71 2.72
N LYS A 428 41.07 16.74 1.39
CA LYS A 428 41.80 17.73 0.59
C LYS A 428 41.45 19.16 0.98
N SER A 429 40.19 19.45 1.29
CA SER A 429 39.74 20.76 1.79
C SER A 429 40.41 21.15 3.11
N THR A 430 40.40 20.26 4.10
CA THR A 430 41.06 20.46 5.39
C THR A 430 42.58 20.59 5.24
N PHE A 431 43.18 19.75 4.39
CA PHE A 431 44.60 19.82 4.08
C PHE A 431 44.97 21.17 3.45
N ASN A 432 44.24 21.60 2.42
CA ASN A 432 44.48 22.87 1.73
C ASN A 432 44.43 24.06 2.70
N ILE A 433 43.54 24.06 3.69
CA ILE A 433 43.38 25.17 4.63
C ILE A 433 44.46 25.17 5.72
N PHE A 434 44.73 24.00 6.33
CA PHE A 434 45.56 23.93 7.54
C PHE A 434 46.99 23.43 7.31
N SER A 435 47.35 22.94 6.12
CA SER A 435 48.72 22.47 5.87
C SER A 435 49.73 23.61 6.07
N ILE A 436 50.85 23.29 6.70
CA ILE A 436 51.92 24.26 7.00
C ILE A 436 52.47 24.82 5.70
N GLY A 437 52.48 26.15 5.55
CA GLY A 437 52.97 26.83 4.35
C GLY A 437 52.02 26.77 3.15
N SER A 438 50.73 26.45 3.37
CA SER A 438 49.74 26.46 2.29
C SER A 438 49.56 27.85 1.70
N CYS A 439 49.68 27.95 0.37
CA CYS A 439 49.33 29.14 -0.41
C CYS A 439 48.05 28.94 -1.22
N THR A 440 47.17 28.02 -0.81
CA THR A 440 45.89 27.85 -1.49
C THR A 440 44.95 29.03 -1.21
N PRO A 441 44.01 29.37 -2.11
CA PRO A 441 43.03 30.43 -1.88
C PRO A 441 42.24 30.26 -0.57
N SER A 442 41.96 29.02 -0.18
CA SER A 442 41.25 28.65 1.05
C SER A 442 42.05 28.94 2.30
N ALA A 443 43.34 28.61 2.31
CA ALA A 443 44.26 28.97 3.39
C ALA A 443 44.44 30.49 3.47
N MET A 444 44.64 31.17 2.32
CA MET A 444 44.77 32.63 2.27
C MET A 444 43.52 33.30 2.86
N LEU A 445 42.32 32.88 2.48
CA LEU A 445 41.06 33.41 3.02
C LEU A 445 40.97 33.19 4.54
N PHE A 446 41.34 32.00 5.02
CA PHE A 446 41.35 31.68 6.44
C PHE A 446 42.34 32.55 7.23
N TYR A 447 43.57 32.71 6.74
CA TYR A 447 44.56 33.59 7.35
C TYR A 447 44.15 35.07 7.31
N SER A 448 43.52 35.51 6.22
CA SER A 448 42.96 36.86 6.13
C SER A 448 41.85 37.07 7.17
N TYR A 449 41.01 36.07 7.43
CA TYR A 449 40.01 36.14 8.49
C TYR A 449 40.66 36.18 9.89
N GLU A 450 41.69 35.38 10.16
CA GLU A 450 42.43 35.46 11.43
C GLU A 450 43.07 36.86 11.63
N LYS A 451 43.70 37.43 10.59
CA LYS A 451 44.22 38.80 10.63
C LYS A 451 43.13 39.84 10.88
N TYR A 452 41.93 39.63 10.31
CA TYR A 452 40.77 40.50 10.52
C TYR A 452 40.32 40.46 11.98
N THR A 453 40.23 39.27 12.57
CA THR A 453 39.88 39.14 14.00
C THR A 453 40.91 39.78 14.93
N ASN A 454 42.18 39.84 14.50
CA ASN A 454 43.27 40.52 15.21
C ASN A 454 43.34 42.04 14.93
N GLY A 455 42.40 42.61 14.15
CA GLY A 455 42.28 44.05 13.93
C GLY A 455 43.16 44.64 12.83
N ASN A 456 43.68 43.84 11.90
CA ASN A 456 44.48 44.36 10.79
C ASN A 456 43.60 45.02 9.71
N ILE A 457 44.07 46.12 9.12
CA ILE A 457 43.30 47.00 8.21
C ILE A 457 43.61 46.70 6.73
N CYS A 458 44.78 46.14 6.39
CA CYS A 458 45.24 45.97 5.00
C CYS A 458 44.71 44.71 4.29
N ILE A 459 43.52 44.24 4.65
CA ILE A 459 43.02 42.91 4.26
C ILE A 459 42.35 42.92 2.88
N ASP A 460 41.81 44.07 2.47
CA ASP A 460 41.14 44.23 1.17
C ASP A 460 42.11 44.00 0.00
N ASP A 461 43.36 44.46 0.11
CA ASP A 461 44.38 44.25 -0.91
C ASP A 461 44.80 42.77 -1.04
N GLU A 462 44.90 42.05 0.09
CA GLU A 462 45.20 40.62 0.12
C GLU A 462 44.10 39.80 -0.54
N ILE A 463 42.82 40.09 -0.25
CA ILE A 463 41.67 39.36 -0.81
C ILE A 463 41.46 39.67 -2.29
N ARG A 464 41.71 40.93 -2.71
CA ARG A 464 41.66 41.31 -4.13
C ARG A 464 42.67 40.53 -4.98
N ALA A 465 43.83 40.19 -4.42
CA ALA A 465 44.87 39.47 -5.14
C ALA A 465 44.46 38.07 -5.63
N PHE A 466 43.50 37.41 -4.97
CA PHE A 466 43.02 36.06 -5.35
C PHE A 466 41.51 35.98 -5.61
N ASN A 467 40.84 37.12 -5.82
CA ASN A 467 39.38 37.25 -5.95
C ASN A 467 38.76 36.31 -7.00
N ASN A 468 39.49 35.96 -8.07
CA ASN A 468 39.03 35.03 -9.11
C ASN A 468 38.74 33.61 -8.59
N ASN A 469 39.38 33.19 -7.49
CA ASN A 469 39.22 31.85 -6.91
C ASN A 469 38.48 31.87 -5.55
N LEU A 470 37.87 32.99 -5.18
CA LEU A 470 37.23 33.16 -3.88
C LEU A 470 36.04 32.20 -3.66
N HIS A 471 35.30 31.86 -4.72
CA HIS A 471 34.23 30.86 -4.65
C HIS A 471 34.76 29.49 -4.21
N VAL A 472 35.90 29.05 -4.79
CA VAL A 472 36.54 27.78 -4.45
C VAL A 472 37.00 27.80 -2.99
N ALA A 473 37.56 28.93 -2.53
CA ALA A 473 37.96 29.09 -1.13
C ALA A 473 36.78 28.93 -0.16
N ILE A 474 35.65 29.56 -0.44
CA ILE A 474 34.42 29.45 0.37
C ILE A 474 33.89 28.02 0.36
N GLU A 475 33.82 27.37 -0.80
CA GLU A 475 33.36 25.98 -0.90
C GLU A 475 34.29 25.00 -0.18
N GLU A 476 35.60 25.19 -0.24
CA GLU A 476 36.56 24.36 0.50
C GLU A 476 36.45 24.56 2.01
N CYS A 477 36.28 25.81 2.49
CA CYS A 477 36.02 26.08 3.91
C CYS A 477 34.72 25.42 4.40
N LEU A 478 33.66 25.46 3.59
CA LEU A 478 32.41 24.78 3.90
C LEU A 478 32.57 23.26 3.92
N ASN A 479 33.25 22.68 2.93
CA ASN A 479 33.50 21.24 2.88
C ASN A 479 34.43 20.76 4.01
N ALA A 480 35.44 21.55 4.39
CA ALA A 480 36.25 21.25 5.57
C ALA A 480 35.38 21.23 6.84
N SER A 481 34.45 22.18 6.99
CA SER A 481 33.59 22.26 8.17
C SER A 481 32.69 21.02 8.34
N THR A 482 32.26 20.36 7.25
CA THR A 482 31.37 19.20 7.34
C THR A 482 32.05 17.94 7.91
N HIS A 483 33.38 17.87 7.84
CA HIS A 483 34.17 16.73 8.31
C HIS A 483 34.71 16.90 9.74
N GLU A 484 34.56 18.09 10.34
CA GLU A 484 35.12 18.40 11.65
C GLU A 484 34.21 18.01 12.82
N HIS A 485 34.83 17.64 13.94
CA HIS A 485 34.13 17.38 15.21
C HIS A 485 34.22 18.55 16.20
N ASN A 486 35.22 19.43 16.10
CA ASN A 486 35.40 20.52 17.06
C ASN A 486 34.49 21.71 16.71
N GLU A 487 33.60 22.09 17.62
CA GLU A 487 32.67 23.21 17.47
C GLU A 487 33.38 24.55 17.22
N GLN A 488 34.55 24.78 17.83
CA GLN A 488 35.31 26.02 17.67
C GLN A 488 35.84 26.16 16.23
N ILE A 489 36.38 25.07 15.67
CA ILE A 489 36.93 25.04 14.31
C ILE A 489 35.80 25.17 13.29
N ILE A 490 34.67 24.48 13.51
CA ILE A 490 33.48 24.59 12.66
C ILE A 490 33.00 26.05 12.60
N ASN A 491 32.85 26.71 13.76
CA ASN A 491 32.42 28.11 13.82
C ASN A 491 33.40 29.03 13.09
N LEU A 492 34.70 28.80 13.25
CA LEU A 492 35.74 29.59 12.59
C LEU A 492 35.69 29.43 11.06
N LEU A 493 35.54 28.20 10.56
CA LEU A 493 35.41 27.93 9.12
C LEU A 493 34.12 28.52 8.52
N LEU A 494 33.00 28.48 9.25
CA LEU A 494 31.74 29.10 8.83
C LEU A 494 31.85 30.62 8.79
N GLN A 495 32.47 31.23 9.81
CA GLN A 495 32.73 32.68 9.83
C GLN A 495 33.67 33.11 8.72
N THR A 496 34.72 32.33 8.44
CA THR A 496 35.64 32.55 7.32
C THR A 496 34.90 32.51 5.98
N SER A 497 34.02 31.52 5.81
CA SER A 497 33.18 31.38 4.61
C SER A 497 32.22 32.58 4.45
N HIS A 498 31.62 33.03 5.55
CA HIS A 498 30.74 34.20 5.57
C HIS A 498 31.51 35.50 5.28
N PHE A 499 32.72 35.63 5.82
CA PHE A 499 33.62 36.75 5.56
C PHE A 499 34.00 36.81 4.08
N GLY A 500 34.39 35.69 3.47
CA GLY A 500 34.70 35.61 2.04
C GLY A 500 33.53 36.03 1.16
N LYS A 501 32.29 35.68 1.54
CA LYS A 501 31.09 36.09 0.80
C LYS A 501 30.98 37.60 0.61
N ASN A 502 31.43 38.41 1.57
CA ASN A 502 31.33 39.87 1.48
C ASN A 502 32.16 40.49 0.34
N PHE A 503 33.17 39.77 -0.15
CA PHE A 503 34.07 40.23 -1.21
C PHE A 503 33.71 39.68 -2.60
N MET A 504 32.68 38.83 -2.69
CA MET A 504 32.21 38.29 -3.96
C MET A 504 31.41 39.33 -4.76
N LYS A 505 31.73 39.45 -6.05
CA LYS A 505 31.05 40.35 -7.00
C LYS A 505 29.80 39.72 -7.65
N ILE A 506 29.66 38.39 -7.58
CA ILE A 506 28.59 37.59 -8.19
C ILE A 506 27.67 37.07 -7.08
N ASP A 507 26.38 36.94 -7.37
CA ASP A 507 25.40 36.33 -6.47
C ASP A 507 25.81 34.89 -6.09
N TYR A 508 26.28 34.72 -4.86
CA TYR A 508 26.65 33.42 -4.29
C TYR A 508 25.40 32.60 -3.93
N ASP A 509 25.36 31.34 -4.37
CA ASP A 509 24.27 30.42 -4.01
C ASP A 509 24.28 30.10 -2.51
N CYS A 510 23.38 30.75 -1.79
CA CYS A 510 23.24 30.60 -0.34
C CYS A 510 22.64 29.24 0.05
N LYS A 511 22.10 28.45 -0.89
CA LYS A 511 21.46 27.17 -0.59
C LYS A 511 22.44 26.17 -0.01
N LYS A 512 23.62 26.01 -0.63
CA LYS A 512 24.68 25.11 -0.13
C LYS A 512 25.11 25.49 1.28
N TYR A 513 25.33 26.78 1.52
CA TYR A 513 25.71 27.29 2.85
C TYR A 513 24.63 26.98 3.90
N LEU A 514 23.35 27.27 3.59
CA LEU A 514 22.24 26.99 4.49
C LEU A 514 22.08 25.50 4.78
N LEU A 515 22.29 24.65 3.77
CA LEU A 515 22.25 23.20 3.90
C LEU A 515 23.40 22.70 4.80
N CYS A 516 24.63 23.17 4.61
CA CYS A 516 25.75 22.87 5.50
C CYS A 516 25.46 23.27 6.95
N CYS A 517 24.94 24.48 7.18
CA CYS A 517 24.54 24.93 8.52
C CYS A 517 23.44 24.03 9.11
N LEU A 518 22.51 23.55 8.29
CA LEU A 518 21.44 22.65 8.73
C LEU A 518 22.02 21.34 9.26
N TYR A 519 22.89 20.67 8.49
CA TYR A 519 23.53 19.43 8.92
C TYR A 519 24.41 19.63 10.16
N LEU A 520 25.25 20.66 10.16
CA LEU A 520 26.14 20.96 11.29
C LEU A 520 25.37 21.21 12.58
N ARG A 521 24.28 21.98 12.51
CA ARG A 521 23.45 22.26 13.68
C ARG A 521 22.79 21.00 14.23
N ILE A 522 22.35 20.09 13.36
CA ILE A 522 21.82 18.78 13.80
C ILE A 522 22.93 17.99 14.51
N CYS A 523 24.08 17.81 13.88
CA CYS A 523 25.21 17.07 14.46
C CYS A 523 25.66 17.63 15.81
N MET A 524 25.79 18.95 15.95
CA MET A 524 26.19 19.60 17.21
C MET A 524 25.19 19.36 18.34
N ASN A 525 23.88 19.35 18.06
CA ASN A 525 22.88 19.12 19.10
C ASN A 525 22.79 17.64 19.52
N VAL A 526 22.99 16.72 18.58
CA VAL A 526 22.91 15.27 18.87
C VAL A 526 24.17 14.75 19.58
N ARG A 527 25.30 15.49 19.51
CA ARG A 527 26.51 15.23 20.33
C ARG A 527 26.28 15.48 21.82
N LYS A 528 25.30 16.31 22.18
CA LYS A 528 25.00 16.65 23.58
C LYS A 528 24.29 15.49 24.30
N PRO A 529 24.37 15.43 25.63
CA PRO A 529 23.57 14.51 26.42
C PRO A 529 22.07 14.74 26.18
N PRO A 530 21.22 13.70 26.11
CA PRO A 530 21.49 12.29 26.44
C PRO A 530 21.93 11.39 25.26
N LEU A 531 21.97 11.90 24.03
CA LEU A 531 22.21 11.08 22.83
C LEU A 531 23.68 10.69 22.64
N ASP A 532 24.60 11.63 22.88
CA ASP A 532 26.05 11.43 22.76
C ASP A 532 26.49 10.80 21.41
N ILE A 533 25.89 11.23 20.31
CA ILE A 533 26.21 10.69 18.98
C ILE A 533 27.27 11.56 18.31
N PHE A 534 28.47 11.00 18.13
CA PHE A 534 29.60 11.67 17.46
C PHE A 534 29.64 11.25 16.00
N MET A 535 28.89 11.98 15.18
CA MET A 535 28.93 11.89 13.72
C MET A 535 29.33 13.23 13.10
N THR A 536 29.94 13.19 11.92
CA THR A 536 30.19 14.36 11.08
C THR A 536 28.95 14.72 10.25
N ALA A 537 28.93 15.93 9.68
CA ALA A 537 27.85 16.31 8.78
C ALA A 537 27.89 15.49 7.48
N SER A 538 29.09 15.12 7.02
CA SER A 538 29.28 14.25 5.87
C SER A 538 28.71 12.84 6.11
N ASP A 539 28.86 12.27 7.32
CA ASP A 539 28.27 10.98 7.67
C ASP A 539 26.73 11.05 7.68
N LEU A 540 26.17 12.15 8.19
CA LEU A 540 24.72 12.36 8.20
C LEU A 540 24.16 12.56 6.78
N GLN A 541 24.93 13.15 5.87
CA GLN A 541 24.59 13.21 4.45
C GLN A 541 24.54 11.82 3.81
N TYR A 542 25.52 10.96 4.12
CA TYR A 542 25.55 9.57 3.62
C TYR A 542 24.33 8.74 4.10
N MET A 543 23.95 8.87 5.38
CA MET A 543 22.81 8.14 5.94
C MET A 543 21.44 8.70 5.51
N SER A 544 21.38 9.99 5.19
CA SER A 544 20.17 10.81 5.04
C SER A 544 19.44 11.16 6.36
N ILE A 545 18.83 12.35 6.39
CA ILE A 545 18.07 12.84 7.55
C ILE A 545 16.84 11.97 7.88
N PRO A 546 16.02 11.48 6.92
CA PRO A 546 14.85 10.66 7.25
C PRO A 546 15.20 9.37 8.00
N THR A 547 16.25 8.67 7.58
CA THR A 547 16.72 7.45 8.24
C THR A 547 17.23 7.76 9.65
N PHE A 548 18.00 8.84 9.78
CA PHE A 548 18.50 9.31 11.07
C PHE A 548 17.38 9.68 12.06
N VAL A 549 16.34 10.36 11.59
CA VAL A 549 15.18 10.74 12.41
C VAL A 549 14.43 9.49 12.94
N ARG A 550 14.26 8.45 12.10
CA ARG A 550 13.66 7.18 12.55
C ARG A 550 14.47 6.55 13.68
N TYR A 551 15.79 6.64 13.61
CA TYR A 551 16.67 6.16 14.68
C TYR A 551 16.53 6.97 15.97
N ILE A 552 16.41 8.30 15.89
CA ILE A 552 16.13 9.13 17.08
C ILE A 552 14.76 8.79 17.68
N ALA A 553 13.74 8.56 16.85
CA ALA A 553 12.42 8.13 17.32
C ALA A 553 12.51 6.80 18.09
N LYS A 554 13.32 5.84 17.63
CA LYS A 554 13.60 4.59 18.35
C LYS A 554 14.36 4.77 19.67
N ARG A 555 15.10 5.87 19.83
CA ARG A 555 15.70 6.32 21.10
C ARG A 555 14.67 6.97 22.03
N LYS A 556 13.38 6.97 21.67
CA LYS A 556 12.26 7.61 22.42
C LYS A 556 12.37 9.12 22.53
N GLU A 557 13.27 9.74 21.75
CA GLU A 557 13.46 11.19 21.69
C GLU A 557 12.58 11.82 20.60
N TYR A 558 11.26 11.60 20.69
CA TYR A 558 10.29 12.01 19.67
C TYR A 558 10.25 13.52 19.44
N PHE A 559 10.43 14.30 20.50
CA PHE A 559 10.42 15.76 20.40
C PHE A 559 11.57 16.28 19.56
N LEU A 560 12.79 15.77 19.79
CA LEU A 560 13.95 16.15 19.00
C LEU A 560 13.80 15.67 17.55
N ALA A 561 13.37 14.43 17.34
CA ALA A 561 13.10 13.89 16.01
C ALA A 561 12.11 14.76 15.23
N TYR A 562 11.03 15.20 15.90
CA TYR A 562 10.04 16.11 15.34
C TYR A 562 10.62 17.49 15.00
N GLN A 563 11.41 18.09 15.90
CA GLN A 563 12.07 19.38 15.64
C GLN A 563 13.04 19.31 14.46
N ILE A 564 13.78 18.21 14.32
CA ILE A 564 14.67 17.98 13.18
C ILE A 564 13.86 17.90 11.88
N CYS A 565 12.73 17.21 11.87
CA CYS A 565 11.85 17.18 10.70
C CYS A 565 11.27 18.55 10.33
N GLU A 566 10.79 19.32 11.32
CA GLU A 566 10.32 20.68 11.05
C GLU A 566 11.43 21.59 10.51
N TYR A 567 12.64 21.43 11.03
CA TYR A 567 13.81 22.19 10.60
C TYR A 567 14.27 21.81 9.18
N ALA A 568 14.24 20.52 8.83
CA ALA A 568 14.62 20.00 7.52
C ALA A 568 13.49 20.08 6.46
N GLY A 569 12.27 20.42 6.87
CA GLY A 569 11.10 20.42 5.98
C GLY A 569 10.63 19.02 5.59
N ILE A 570 10.84 18.02 6.45
CA ILE A 570 10.43 16.63 6.24
C ILE A 570 9.05 16.41 6.88
N ARG A 571 8.28 15.48 6.31
CA ARG A 571 6.97 15.07 6.82
C ARG A 571 7.07 14.56 8.27
N THR A 572 6.19 15.05 9.16
CA THR A 572 6.25 14.77 10.61
C THR A 572 5.30 13.66 11.09
N ASP A 573 4.45 13.15 10.21
CA ASP A 573 3.38 12.20 10.53
C ASP A 573 3.89 10.85 11.05
N ASP A 574 4.90 10.25 10.42
CA ASP A 574 5.45 8.96 10.83
C ASP A 574 5.93 8.99 12.31
N ILE A 575 6.57 10.10 12.72
CA ILE A 575 7.07 10.29 14.10
C ILE A 575 5.91 10.46 15.08
N LEU A 576 4.89 11.22 14.69
CA LEU A 576 3.71 11.43 15.52
C LEU A 576 2.95 10.12 15.73
N ILE A 577 2.84 9.28 14.69
CA ILE A 577 2.21 7.96 14.78
C ILE A 577 2.99 7.06 15.73
N GLU A 578 4.32 6.97 15.60
CA GLU A 578 5.16 6.17 16.52
C GLU A 578 5.08 6.68 17.96
N TRP A 579 5.07 8.01 18.16
CA TRP A 579 4.86 8.60 19.48
C TRP A 579 3.48 8.26 20.05
N CYS A 580 2.41 8.35 19.25
CA CYS A 580 1.05 8.00 19.69
C CYS A 580 0.99 6.53 20.09
N LYS A 581 1.61 5.65 19.30
CA LYS A 581 1.68 4.21 19.58
C LYS A 581 2.34 3.95 20.92
N GLU A 582 3.55 4.48 21.15
CA GLU A 582 4.23 4.27 22.44
C GLU A 582 3.45 4.88 23.60
N LYS A 583 2.85 6.05 23.41
CA LYS A 583 2.03 6.69 24.44
C LYS A 583 0.83 5.81 24.82
N ILE A 584 0.08 5.30 23.83
CA ILE A 584 -1.07 4.41 24.06
C ILE A 584 -0.65 3.10 24.74
N GLU A 585 0.48 2.52 24.33
CA GLU A 585 0.99 1.26 24.91
C GLU A 585 1.44 1.43 26.36
N LYS A 586 2.01 2.58 26.74
CA LYS A 586 2.58 2.80 28.08
C LYS A 586 1.65 3.48 29.06
N SER A 587 0.70 4.29 28.61
CA SER A 587 -0.17 5.05 29.49
C SER A 587 -1.33 4.21 30.03
N ILE A 588 -1.03 3.27 30.93
CA ILE A 588 -2.05 2.44 31.60
C ILE A 588 -2.89 3.29 32.57
N GLU A 589 -2.26 4.28 33.22
CA GLU A 589 -2.85 5.08 34.30
C GLU A 589 -3.84 6.17 33.83
N LEU A 590 -3.73 6.62 32.57
CA LEU A 590 -4.58 7.68 32.03
C LEU A 590 -5.92 7.12 31.55
N THR A 591 -7.00 7.86 31.81
CA THR A 591 -8.31 7.56 31.24
C THR A 591 -8.31 7.78 29.73
N ASP A 592 -9.17 7.06 29.01
CA ASP A 592 -9.25 7.13 27.55
C ASP A 592 -9.57 8.55 27.05
N GLU A 593 -10.37 9.32 27.78
CA GLU A 593 -10.68 10.72 27.44
C GLU A 593 -9.46 11.64 27.59
N GLN A 594 -8.72 11.52 28.70
CA GLN A 594 -7.50 12.29 28.94
C GLN A 594 -6.41 11.94 27.93
N LEU A 595 -6.28 10.66 27.59
CA LEU A 595 -5.34 10.18 26.60
C LEU A 595 -5.70 10.70 25.19
N CYS A 596 -6.99 10.67 24.82
CA CYS A 596 -7.45 11.23 23.56
C CYS A 596 -7.17 12.74 23.48
N ALA A 597 -7.54 13.51 24.51
CA ALA A 597 -7.27 14.94 24.56
C ALA A 597 -5.78 15.25 24.42
N ALA A 598 -4.93 14.52 25.14
CA ALA A 598 -3.49 14.71 25.09
C ALA A 598 -2.85 14.27 23.75
N ILE A 599 -3.52 13.43 22.96
CA ILE A 599 -3.11 13.07 21.59
C ILE A 599 -3.58 14.16 20.61
N THR A 600 -4.86 14.58 20.68
CA THR A 600 -5.44 15.59 19.79
C THR A 600 -4.79 16.96 19.98
N ASP A 601 -4.50 17.37 21.22
CA ASP A 601 -3.83 18.64 21.53
C ASP A 601 -2.41 18.70 20.95
N LYS A 602 -1.73 17.55 20.86
CA LYS A 602 -0.35 17.47 20.35
C LYS A 602 -0.28 17.32 18.84
N ILE A 603 -1.23 16.61 18.22
CA ILE A 603 -1.30 16.51 16.76
C ILE A 603 -1.78 17.85 16.16
N GLY A 604 -2.69 18.55 16.85
CA GLY A 604 -3.28 19.80 16.38
C GLY A 604 -4.05 19.63 15.06
N ASN A 605 -4.23 20.73 14.31
CA ASN A 605 -4.94 20.74 13.02
C ASN A 605 -4.08 20.28 11.83
N LYS A 606 -3.13 19.36 12.04
CA LYS A 606 -2.24 18.90 10.99
C LYS A 606 -2.97 17.95 10.05
N LYS A 607 -3.27 18.44 8.85
CA LYS A 607 -3.78 17.63 7.73
C LYS A 607 -2.74 16.59 7.35
N ASN A 608 -3.13 15.31 7.27
CA ASN A 608 -2.34 14.13 6.84
C ASN A 608 -1.88 13.14 7.92
N VAL A 609 -2.37 13.19 9.16
CA VAL A 609 -2.13 12.07 10.11
C VAL A 609 -3.14 10.95 9.88
N ASP A 610 -2.67 9.70 9.81
CA ASP A 610 -3.52 8.52 9.69
C ASP A 610 -4.04 8.08 11.07
N TYR A 611 -5.18 8.65 11.47
CA TYR A 611 -5.86 8.31 12.73
C TYR A 611 -6.41 6.89 12.70
N SER A 612 -6.67 6.31 11.52
CA SER A 612 -7.10 4.91 11.41
C SER A 612 -6.05 3.92 11.93
N HIS A 613 -4.77 4.18 11.68
CA HIS A 613 -3.70 3.35 12.23
C HIS A 613 -3.57 3.53 13.75
N ILE A 614 -3.68 4.76 14.25
CA ILE A 614 -3.62 5.05 15.70
C ILE A 614 -4.79 4.37 16.43
N ALA A 615 -6.01 4.44 15.87
CA ALA A 615 -7.17 3.74 16.40
C ALA A 615 -6.96 2.22 16.40
N PHE A 616 -6.32 1.67 15.37
CA PHE A 616 -5.99 0.24 15.30
C PHE A 616 -5.01 -0.19 16.39
N VAL A 617 -4.01 0.64 16.68
CA VAL A 617 -3.11 0.42 17.82
C VAL A 617 -3.88 0.46 19.14
N ALA A 618 -4.75 1.45 19.34
CA ALA A 618 -5.60 1.52 20.54
C ALA A 618 -6.49 0.28 20.72
N ALA A 619 -7.06 -0.23 19.62
CA ALA A 619 -7.84 -1.47 19.62
C ALA A 619 -6.99 -2.68 20.05
N LYS A 620 -5.75 -2.79 19.54
CA LYS A 620 -4.79 -3.84 19.93
C LYS A 620 -4.40 -3.76 21.40
N CYS A 621 -4.30 -2.56 21.96
CA CYS A 621 -4.04 -2.33 23.38
C CYS A 621 -5.28 -2.54 24.27
N LEU A 622 -6.34 -3.19 23.75
CA LEU A 622 -7.59 -3.48 24.45
C LEU A 622 -8.35 -2.22 24.91
N ARG A 623 -8.21 -1.09 24.19
CA ARG A 623 -8.93 0.18 24.42
C ARG A 623 -9.86 0.52 23.25
N PRO A 624 -10.98 -0.20 23.06
CA PRO A 624 -11.89 0.02 21.93
C PRO A 624 -12.67 1.34 22.01
N GLN A 625 -12.92 1.86 23.21
CA GLN A 625 -13.60 3.15 23.40
C GLN A 625 -12.71 4.30 22.92
N LEU A 626 -11.44 4.34 23.34
CA LEU A 626 -10.44 5.26 22.79
C LEU A 626 -10.35 5.18 21.26
N ALA A 627 -10.28 3.97 20.71
CA ALA A 627 -10.22 3.77 19.26
C ALA A 627 -11.43 4.37 18.53
N THR A 628 -12.63 4.27 19.13
CA THR A 628 -13.89 4.82 18.61
C THR A 628 -13.91 6.35 18.65
N VAL A 629 -13.24 6.98 19.62
CA VAL A 629 -13.13 8.45 19.68
C VAL A 629 -12.09 8.96 18.69
N ILE A 630 -10.90 8.33 18.65
CA ILE A 630 -9.80 8.74 17.76
C ILE A 630 -10.21 8.69 16.28
N ILE A 631 -10.94 7.65 15.87
CA ILE A 631 -11.35 7.48 14.46
C ILE A 631 -12.31 8.58 13.97
N GLN A 632 -12.94 9.34 14.88
CA GLN A 632 -13.83 10.45 14.49
C GLN A 632 -13.06 11.62 13.86
N TYR A 633 -11.75 11.74 14.14
CA TYR A 633 -10.86 12.76 13.58
C TYR A 633 -10.31 12.40 12.19
N GLU A 634 -10.52 11.16 11.71
CA GLU A 634 -10.07 10.73 10.39
C GLU A 634 -10.86 11.45 9.28
N GLU A 635 -10.15 12.17 8.40
CA GLU A 635 -10.76 12.89 7.27
C GLU A 635 -11.31 11.92 6.21
N ASN A 636 -10.69 10.76 6.04
CA ASN A 636 -11.08 9.75 5.06
C ASN A 636 -12.22 8.85 5.60
N LYS A 637 -13.44 9.11 5.12
CA LYS A 637 -14.66 8.37 5.51
C LYS A 637 -14.56 6.86 5.29
N LYS A 638 -13.88 6.40 4.22
CA LYS A 638 -13.73 4.97 3.95
C LYS A 638 -12.87 4.29 5.01
N LYS A 639 -11.69 4.85 5.32
CA LYS A 639 -10.81 4.34 6.38
C LYS A 639 -11.50 4.39 7.75
N GLN A 640 -12.24 5.46 8.01
CA GLN A 640 -13.05 5.60 9.24
C GLN A 640 -14.05 4.46 9.38
N ILE A 641 -14.84 4.19 8.34
CA ILE A 641 -15.86 3.13 8.34
C ILE A 641 -15.21 1.75 8.44
N ASP A 642 -14.16 1.48 7.64
CA ASP A 642 -13.43 0.21 7.67
C ASP A 642 -12.90 -0.10 9.08
N MET A 643 -12.38 0.91 9.78
CA MET A 643 -11.89 0.76 11.15
C MET A 643 -13.03 0.56 12.17
N LEU A 644 -14.14 1.31 12.04
CA LEU A 644 -15.32 1.12 12.90
C LEU A 644 -15.93 -0.28 12.75
N LEU A 645 -15.94 -0.83 11.53
CA LEU A 645 -16.37 -2.19 11.26
C LEU A 645 -15.44 -3.22 11.91
N LYS A 646 -14.12 -2.98 11.93
CA LYS A 646 -13.15 -3.83 12.66
C LYS A 646 -13.35 -3.78 14.19
N LEU A 647 -13.82 -2.65 14.72
CA LEU A 647 -14.17 -2.48 16.14
C LEU A 647 -15.54 -3.09 16.52
N ALA A 648 -16.24 -3.72 15.56
CA ALA A 648 -17.62 -4.21 15.70
C ALA A 648 -18.63 -3.12 16.13
N ASN A 649 -18.34 -1.84 15.89
CA ASN A 649 -19.24 -0.73 16.20
C ASN A 649 -20.15 -0.42 15.00
N TYR A 650 -21.09 -1.33 14.75
CA TYR A 650 -21.92 -1.32 13.54
C TYR A 650 -22.87 -0.12 13.45
N SER A 651 -23.48 0.28 14.56
CA SER A 651 -24.42 1.40 14.57
C SER A 651 -23.75 2.70 14.11
N LEU A 652 -22.59 3.02 14.67
CA LEU A 652 -21.84 4.22 14.31
C LEU A 652 -21.30 4.12 12.88
N SER A 653 -20.85 2.93 12.44
CA SER A 653 -20.35 2.72 11.07
C SER A 653 -21.42 3.01 10.01
N ILE A 654 -22.66 2.59 10.24
CA ILE A 654 -23.78 2.81 9.31
C ILE A 654 -24.20 4.29 9.33
N GLU A 655 -24.28 4.91 10.50
CA GLU A 655 -24.58 6.34 10.60
C GLU A 655 -23.55 7.19 9.83
N LYS A 656 -22.26 6.90 10.01
CA LYS A 656 -21.17 7.59 9.29
C LYS A 656 -21.20 7.27 7.79
N ALA A 657 -21.55 6.05 7.39
CA ALA A 657 -21.75 5.70 5.98
C ALA A 657 -22.92 6.47 5.36
N ILE A 658 -24.05 6.62 6.05
CA ILE A 658 -25.19 7.42 5.56
C ILE A 658 -24.80 8.90 5.44
N LEU A 659 -24.09 9.44 6.45
CA LEU A 659 -23.54 10.81 6.41
C LEU A 659 -22.50 11.01 5.30
N SER A 660 -21.87 9.93 4.83
CA SER A 660 -20.96 9.98 3.68
C SER A 660 -21.70 10.27 2.37
N LYS A 661 -23.00 9.95 2.31
CA LYS A 661 -23.84 9.94 1.09
C LYS A 661 -23.37 8.98 0.00
N ASP A 662 -22.41 8.12 0.31
CA ASP A 662 -21.93 7.07 -0.59
C ASP A 662 -22.70 5.78 -0.31
N ILE A 663 -23.44 5.31 -1.32
CA ILE A 663 -24.25 4.10 -1.24
C ILE A 663 -23.34 2.85 -1.17
N GLU A 664 -22.16 2.88 -1.78
CA GLU A 664 -21.22 1.74 -1.77
C GLU A 664 -20.71 1.48 -0.36
N LEU A 665 -20.39 2.53 0.40
CA LEU A 665 -19.98 2.43 1.80
C LEU A 665 -21.11 1.88 2.69
N VAL A 666 -22.36 2.26 2.42
CA VAL A 666 -23.51 1.69 3.14
C VAL A 666 -23.64 0.20 2.84
N TYR A 667 -23.50 -0.22 1.57
CA TYR A 667 -23.52 -1.64 1.22
C TYR A 667 -22.35 -2.41 1.81
N LEU A 668 -21.16 -1.82 1.87
CA LEU A 668 -20.01 -2.42 2.52
C LEU A 668 -20.29 -2.73 3.99
N CYS A 669 -20.88 -1.78 4.73
CA CYS A 669 -21.30 -2.01 6.12
C CYS A 669 -22.31 -3.15 6.23
N ILE A 670 -23.35 -3.15 5.39
CA ILE A 670 -24.40 -4.18 5.39
C ILE A 670 -23.81 -5.57 5.10
N ILE A 671 -22.96 -5.70 4.10
CA ILE A 671 -22.32 -6.98 3.74
C ILE A 671 -21.44 -7.47 4.88
N ASN A 672 -20.66 -6.58 5.51
CA ASN A 672 -19.78 -6.97 6.61
C ASN A 672 -20.59 -7.43 7.83
N ILE A 673 -21.67 -6.73 8.19
CA ILE A 673 -22.60 -7.15 9.24
C ILE A 673 -23.17 -8.54 8.94
N LEU A 674 -23.69 -8.73 7.73
CA LEU A 674 -24.25 -10.03 7.30
C LEU A 674 -23.23 -11.17 7.37
N ASN A 675 -21.95 -10.91 7.10
CA ASN A 675 -20.91 -11.92 7.17
C ASN A 675 -20.51 -12.28 8.61
N GLN A 676 -20.66 -11.36 9.56
CA GLN A 676 -20.29 -11.57 10.96
C GLN A 676 -21.43 -12.13 11.82
N GLU A 677 -22.66 -12.17 11.30
CA GLU A 677 -23.78 -12.79 12.00
C GLU A 677 -23.59 -14.29 12.19
N LYS A 678 -23.99 -14.79 13.36
CA LYS A 678 -23.95 -16.22 13.68
C LYS A 678 -24.97 -16.97 12.83
N MET A 679 -24.60 -18.19 12.44
CA MET A 679 -25.52 -19.15 11.85
C MET A 679 -26.15 -19.97 12.97
N ASN A 680 -27.44 -20.20 12.89
CA ASN A 680 -28.18 -21.13 13.73
C ASN A 680 -27.85 -22.58 13.35
N GLU A 681 -28.25 -23.54 14.17
CA GLU A 681 -28.06 -24.99 13.92
C GLU A 681 -28.64 -25.44 12.56
N ASN A 682 -29.63 -24.72 12.04
CA ASN A 682 -30.27 -24.96 10.75
C ASN A 682 -29.55 -24.30 9.56
N GLY A 683 -28.43 -23.60 9.78
CA GLY A 683 -27.68 -22.87 8.75
C GLY A 683 -28.25 -21.48 8.39
N GLU A 684 -29.29 -21.02 9.10
CA GLU A 684 -29.91 -19.70 8.91
C GLU A 684 -29.21 -18.63 9.74
N LYS A 685 -29.08 -17.39 9.23
CA LYS A 685 -28.43 -16.31 9.99
C LYS A 685 -29.33 -15.84 11.14
N GLU A 686 -28.76 -15.43 12.25
CA GLU A 686 -29.51 -15.02 13.45
C GLU A 686 -30.20 -13.64 13.27
N LEU A 687 -29.64 -12.73 12.44
CA LEU A 687 -30.14 -11.38 12.08
C LEU A 687 -30.32 -10.36 13.23
N SER A 688 -29.98 -10.71 14.48
CA SER A 688 -30.24 -9.87 15.66
C SER A 688 -29.55 -8.51 15.59
N THR A 689 -28.24 -8.49 15.30
CA THR A 689 -27.44 -7.26 15.23
C THR A 689 -27.88 -6.35 14.08
N LEU A 690 -28.22 -6.92 12.93
CA LEU A 690 -28.71 -6.16 11.79
C LEU A 690 -30.09 -5.55 12.06
N ILE A 691 -30.99 -6.27 12.74
CA ILE A 691 -32.31 -5.75 13.16
C ILE A 691 -32.13 -4.57 14.12
N ASP A 692 -31.28 -4.70 15.13
CA ASP A 692 -31.03 -3.64 16.11
C ASP A 692 -30.48 -2.37 15.45
N VAL A 693 -29.56 -2.52 14.48
CA VAL A 693 -28.96 -1.38 13.77
C VAL A 693 -29.96 -0.75 12.79
N PHE A 694 -30.78 -1.55 12.10
CA PHE A 694 -31.76 -1.04 11.14
C PHE A 694 -32.97 -0.40 11.81
N ASN A 695 -33.37 -0.87 12.99
CA ASN A 695 -34.43 -0.23 13.78
C ASN A 695 -34.03 1.18 14.22
N LYS A 696 -32.73 1.43 14.43
CA LYS A 696 -32.20 2.78 14.66
C LYS A 696 -32.12 3.62 13.39
N ASN A 697 -31.92 2.99 12.22
CA ASN A 697 -31.65 3.68 10.95
C ASN A 697 -32.53 3.18 9.79
N VAL A 698 -33.65 3.88 9.54
CA VAL A 698 -34.60 3.55 8.46
C VAL A 698 -33.96 3.56 7.06
N HIS A 699 -33.01 4.47 6.80
CA HIS A 699 -32.33 4.56 5.50
C HIS A 699 -31.51 3.31 5.19
N ALA A 700 -30.86 2.71 6.19
CA ALA A 700 -30.11 1.47 6.01
C ALA A 700 -31.05 0.31 5.67
N SER A 701 -32.22 0.23 6.33
CA SER A 701 -33.25 -0.76 6.02
C SER A 701 -33.77 -0.65 4.58
N ASN A 702 -33.97 0.58 4.10
CA ASN A 702 -34.38 0.82 2.71
C ASN A 702 -33.29 0.41 1.71
N CYS A 703 -32.02 0.73 2.00
CA CYS A 703 -30.89 0.29 1.18
C CYS A 703 -30.78 -1.23 1.13
N PHE A 704 -30.97 -1.91 2.27
CA PHE A 704 -30.98 -3.37 2.35
C PHE A 704 -32.12 -4.01 1.54
N ASN A 705 -33.32 -3.44 1.56
CA ASN A 705 -34.43 -3.90 0.72
C ASN A 705 -34.05 -3.84 -0.78
N VAL A 706 -33.48 -2.72 -1.22
CA VAL A 706 -33.01 -2.56 -2.60
C VAL A 706 -31.89 -3.55 -2.93
N TYR A 707 -30.94 -3.75 -2.01
CA TYR A 707 -29.86 -4.71 -2.14
C TYR A 707 -30.40 -6.13 -2.37
N CYS A 708 -31.27 -6.62 -1.48
CA CYS A 708 -31.84 -7.96 -1.58
C CYS A 708 -32.67 -8.17 -2.85
N LYS A 709 -33.41 -7.15 -3.31
CA LYS A 709 -34.15 -7.21 -4.57
C LYS A 709 -33.23 -7.32 -5.79
N LYS A 710 -32.13 -6.56 -5.82
CA LYS A 710 -31.15 -6.62 -6.92
C LYS A 710 -30.36 -7.92 -6.93
N THR A 711 -29.97 -8.45 -5.76
CA THR A 711 -29.23 -9.71 -5.63
C THR A 711 -30.12 -10.95 -5.68
N LYS A 712 -31.45 -10.78 -5.80
CA LYS A 712 -32.46 -11.86 -5.78
C LYS A 712 -32.45 -12.69 -4.49
N GLN A 713 -31.94 -12.14 -3.39
CA GLN A 713 -31.91 -12.79 -2.07
C GLN A 713 -33.22 -12.55 -1.31
N TYR A 714 -34.34 -12.95 -1.90
CA TYR A 714 -35.67 -12.71 -1.32
C TYR A 714 -35.93 -13.52 -0.05
N ASN A 715 -35.32 -14.70 0.11
CA ASN A 715 -35.46 -15.50 1.33
C ASN A 715 -34.87 -14.78 2.55
N LEU A 716 -33.69 -14.18 2.41
CA LEU A 716 -33.06 -13.37 3.44
C LEU A 716 -33.92 -12.15 3.82
N LEU A 717 -34.51 -11.49 2.82
CA LEU A 717 -35.39 -10.35 3.04
C LEU A 717 -36.69 -10.73 3.76
N LYS A 718 -37.24 -11.92 3.44
CA LYS A 718 -38.40 -12.51 4.12
C LYS A 718 -38.06 -12.77 5.60
N GLU A 719 -36.98 -13.50 5.87
CA GLU A 719 -36.54 -13.80 7.24
C GLU A 719 -36.31 -12.53 8.06
N PHE A 720 -35.71 -11.50 7.45
CA PHE A 720 -35.54 -10.19 8.08
C PHE A 720 -36.88 -9.57 8.51
N TYR A 721 -37.89 -9.54 7.64
CA TYR A 721 -39.19 -8.95 7.99
C TYR A 721 -39.98 -9.78 9.00
N GLU A 722 -39.86 -11.10 8.96
CA GLU A 722 -40.49 -12.00 9.94
C GLU A 722 -39.93 -11.78 11.34
N LYS A 723 -38.59 -11.78 11.46
CA LYS A 723 -37.91 -11.55 12.74
C LYS A 723 -38.13 -10.14 13.27
N ASN A 724 -38.31 -9.15 12.40
CA ASN A 724 -38.63 -7.78 12.79
C ASN A 724 -40.15 -7.54 13.05
N GLY A 725 -40.99 -8.59 13.03
CA GLY A 725 -42.44 -8.49 13.27
C GLY A 725 -43.22 -7.77 12.16
N GLN A 726 -42.61 -7.49 11.01
CA GLN A 726 -43.24 -6.81 9.86
C GLN A 726 -43.87 -7.81 8.89
N HIS A 727 -44.86 -8.58 9.37
CA HIS A 727 -45.49 -9.67 8.61
C HIS A 727 -46.13 -9.22 7.28
N SER A 728 -46.66 -7.99 7.22
CA SER A 728 -47.22 -7.44 5.98
C SER A 728 -46.18 -7.30 4.87
N LYS A 729 -44.96 -6.85 5.19
CA LYS A 729 -43.87 -6.75 4.22
C LYS A 729 -43.31 -8.12 3.86
N ALA A 730 -43.22 -9.05 4.81
CA ALA A 730 -42.87 -10.44 4.53
C ALA A 730 -43.85 -11.09 3.54
N ALA A 731 -45.15 -10.81 3.67
CA ALA A 731 -46.18 -11.26 2.73
C ALA A 731 -45.95 -10.74 1.30
N PHE A 732 -45.57 -9.46 1.13
CA PHE A 732 -45.27 -8.91 -0.19
C PHE A 732 -44.02 -9.51 -0.82
N VAL A 733 -42.97 -9.77 -0.02
CA VAL A 733 -41.75 -10.44 -0.51
C VAL A 733 -42.02 -11.89 -0.93
N THR A 734 -42.84 -12.61 -0.16
CA THR A 734 -43.26 -13.97 -0.51
C THR A 734 -44.17 -13.99 -1.75
N LEU A 735 -44.94 -12.94 -1.98
CA LEU A 735 -45.71 -12.76 -3.21
C LEU A 735 -44.81 -12.51 -4.42
N ASP A 736 -43.79 -11.65 -4.30
CA ASP A 736 -42.76 -11.45 -5.33
C ASP A 736 -42.06 -12.80 -5.65
N LEU A 737 -41.74 -13.59 -4.61
CA LEU A 737 -41.21 -14.94 -4.76
C LEU A 737 -42.16 -15.88 -5.49
N ALA A 738 -43.46 -15.87 -5.15
CA ALA A 738 -44.46 -16.70 -5.82
C ALA A 738 -44.56 -16.38 -7.32
N LEU A 739 -44.53 -15.09 -7.68
CA LEU A 739 -44.55 -14.64 -9.07
C LEU A 739 -43.30 -15.07 -9.85
N SER A 740 -42.15 -15.21 -9.19
CA SER A 740 -40.91 -15.69 -9.80
C SER A 740 -40.91 -17.19 -10.13
N LYS A 741 -41.80 -17.99 -9.51
CA LYS A 741 -41.84 -19.45 -9.73
C LYS A 741 -42.56 -19.80 -11.02
N LYS A 742 -41.87 -20.54 -11.89
CA LYS A 742 -42.43 -21.08 -13.14
C LYS A 742 -43.38 -22.27 -12.92
N ASN A 743 -43.10 -23.09 -11.90
CA ASN A 743 -43.95 -24.23 -11.56
C ASN A 743 -45.20 -23.73 -10.81
N ILE A 744 -46.38 -24.06 -11.32
CA ILE A 744 -47.66 -23.56 -10.81
C ILE A 744 -47.99 -24.18 -9.44
N ASP A 745 -47.67 -25.45 -9.20
CA ASP A 745 -47.92 -26.07 -7.91
C ASP A 745 -47.02 -25.45 -6.82
N GLN A 746 -45.76 -25.14 -7.14
CA GLN A 746 -44.89 -24.37 -6.24
C GLN A 746 -45.37 -22.92 -6.07
N LYS A 747 -45.87 -22.28 -7.14
CA LYS A 747 -46.44 -20.93 -7.06
C LYS A 747 -47.64 -20.90 -6.10
N LYS A 748 -48.51 -21.91 -6.13
CA LYS A 748 -49.64 -22.06 -5.19
C LYS A 748 -49.17 -22.17 -3.75
N THR A 749 -48.16 -22.99 -3.46
CA THR A 749 -47.65 -23.13 -2.09
C THR A 749 -47.10 -21.81 -1.57
N TRP A 750 -46.34 -21.07 -2.39
CA TRP A 750 -45.85 -19.74 -2.01
C TRP A 750 -46.95 -18.68 -1.86
N LEU A 751 -48.01 -18.72 -2.69
CA LEU A 751 -49.18 -17.85 -2.53
C LEU A 751 -49.94 -18.15 -1.23
N ALA A 752 -50.16 -19.42 -0.90
CA ALA A 752 -50.79 -19.82 0.35
C ALA A 752 -49.96 -19.38 1.56
N TYR A 753 -48.63 -19.52 1.47
CA TYR A 753 -47.71 -19.09 2.49
C TYR A 753 -47.70 -17.56 2.67
N SER A 754 -47.72 -16.79 1.58
CA SER A 754 -47.89 -15.32 1.60
C SER A 754 -49.19 -14.91 2.28
N ALA A 755 -50.29 -15.60 2.00
CA ALA A 755 -51.57 -15.33 2.63
C ALA A 755 -51.58 -15.62 4.14
N GLY A 756 -50.86 -16.66 4.59
CA GLY A 756 -50.69 -16.97 6.02
C GLY A 756 -49.99 -15.86 6.82
N PHE A 757 -49.12 -15.06 6.20
CA PHE A 757 -48.56 -13.88 6.87
C PHE A 757 -49.52 -12.70 6.98
N LEU A 758 -50.54 -12.66 6.11
CA LEU A 758 -51.51 -11.58 6.14
C LEU A 758 -52.55 -11.79 7.24
N THR A 759 -52.78 -13.02 7.72
CA THR A 759 -53.79 -13.40 8.73
C THR A 759 -53.50 -12.94 10.17
N THR A 760 -52.80 -11.82 10.35
CA THR A 760 -52.49 -11.22 11.66
C THR A 760 -53.65 -10.38 12.22
N ASP A 761 -53.70 -10.22 13.55
CA ASP A 761 -54.81 -9.66 14.35
C ASP A 761 -55.29 -8.24 13.99
N HIS A 762 -54.56 -7.50 13.13
CA HIS A 762 -54.91 -6.14 12.70
C HIS A 762 -55.05 -6.04 11.16
N MET A 763 -56.15 -6.58 10.63
CA MET A 763 -56.48 -6.52 9.21
C MET A 763 -56.97 -5.13 8.79
N ASN A 764 -56.07 -4.28 8.28
CA ASN A 764 -56.47 -3.09 7.52
C ASN A 764 -57.29 -3.48 6.27
N SER A 765 -58.19 -2.61 5.82
CA SER A 765 -59.05 -2.84 4.63
C SER A 765 -58.24 -3.25 3.39
N HIS A 766 -57.08 -2.63 3.20
CA HIS A 766 -56.13 -2.97 2.13
C HIS A 766 -55.56 -4.39 2.27
N ILE A 767 -55.15 -4.81 3.47
CA ILE A 767 -54.58 -6.15 3.72
C ILE A 767 -55.66 -7.21 3.47
N LYS A 768 -56.90 -6.96 3.91
CA LYS A 768 -58.05 -7.82 3.65
C LYS A 768 -58.32 -7.98 2.15
N PHE A 769 -58.24 -6.90 1.39
CA PHE A 769 -58.35 -6.94 -0.07
C PHE A 769 -57.24 -7.80 -0.70
N VAL A 770 -55.98 -7.61 -0.30
CA VAL A 770 -54.84 -8.36 -0.83
C VAL A 770 -54.97 -9.86 -0.50
N HIS A 771 -55.27 -10.21 0.75
CA HIS A 771 -55.50 -11.59 1.17
C HIS A 771 -56.62 -12.25 0.35
N THR A 772 -57.77 -11.57 0.21
CA THR A 772 -58.91 -12.07 -0.56
C THR A 772 -58.54 -12.27 -2.03
N SER A 773 -57.74 -11.37 -2.60
CA SER A 773 -57.25 -11.48 -3.98
C SER A 773 -56.29 -12.65 -4.19
N ILE A 774 -55.41 -12.93 -3.22
CA ILE A 774 -54.51 -14.09 -3.25
C ILE A 774 -55.32 -15.39 -3.18
N MET A 775 -56.30 -15.47 -2.28
CA MET A 775 -57.19 -16.63 -2.16
C MET A 775 -57.98 -16.89 -3.45
N ASN A 776 -58.60 -15.85 -4.00
CA ASN A 776 -59.31 -15.94 -5.28
C ASN A 776 -58.40 -16.44 -6.43
N ASN A 777 -57.11 -16.06 -6.42
CA ASN A 777 -56.15 -16.52 -7.42
C ASN A 777 -55.79 -18.01 -7.23
N ILE A 778 -55.62 -18.47 -5.99
CA ILE A 778 -55.42 -19.90 -5.69
C ILE A 778 -56.64 -20.72 -6.15
N ASP A 779 -57.86 -20.23 -5.86
CA ASP A 779 -59.11 -20.86 -6.28
C ASP A 779 -59.25 -20.92 -7.80
N LEU A 780 -58.85 -19.86 -8.51
CA LEU A 780 -58.82 -19.83 -9.98
C LEU A 780 -57.84 -20.88 -10.53
N LEU A 781 -56.63 -20.95 -10.01
CA LEU A 781 -55.62 -21.92 -10.46
C LEU A 781 -56.00 -23.38 -10.14
N ASN A 782 -56.81 -23.62 -9.10
CA ASN A 782 -57.39 -24.93 -8.81
C ASN A 782 -58.48 -25.27 -9.82
N TYR A 783 -59.40 -24.34 -10.07
CA TYR A 783 -60.47 -24.54 -11.02
C TYR A 783 -59.97 -24.72 -12.46
N GLN A 784 -58.95 -23.96 -12.89
CA GLN A 784 -58.31 -24.15 -14.19
C GLN A 784 -57.69 -25.55 -14.34
N LYS A 785 -57.11 -26.11 -13.28
CA LYS A 785 -56.56 -27.48 -13.28
C LYS A 785 -57.67 -28.52 -13.45
N GLU A 786 -58.81 -28.32 -12.79
CA GLU A 786 -60.01 -29.16 -12.97
C GLU A 786 -60.52 -29.12 -14.40
N LEU A 787 -60.61 -27.92 -15.00
CA LEU A 787 -61.04 -27.74 -16.40
C LEU A 787 -60.06 -28.38 -17.40
N GLU A 788 -58.75 -28.19 -17.22
CA GLU A 788 -57.74 -28.85 -18.05
C GLU A 788 -57.89 -30.37 -18.03
N ILE A 789 -58.07 -30.97 -16.84
CA ILE A 789 -58.25 -32.42 -16.70
C ILE A 789 -59.56 -32.85 -17.38
N LYS A 790 -60.64 -32.09 -17.20
CA LYS A 790 -61.95 -32.37 -17.79
C LYS A 790 -61.89 -32.35 -19.32
N TYR A 791 -61.32 -31.31 -19.92
CA TYR A 791 -61.27 -31.16 -21.38
C TYR A 791 -60.25 -32.07 -22.05
N ASN A 792 -59.11 -32.32 -21.41
CA ASN A 792 -58.11 -33.27 -21.91
C ASN A 792 -58.60 -34.72 -21.86
N LYS A 793 -59.48 -35.09 -20.91
CA LYS A 793 -60.15 -36.41 -20.90
C LYS A 793 -61.25 -36.54 -21.96
N LYS A 794 -61.99 -35.46 -22.21
CA LYS A 794 -63.12 -35.44 -23.16
C LYS A 794 -62.70 -35.31 -24.63
N SER A 795 -61.42 -35.09 -24.93
CA SER A 795 -60.90 -34.87 -26.30
C SER A 795 -61.65 -33.75 -27.05
N VAL A 796 -61.89 -32.62 -26.37
CA VAL A 796 -62.57 -31.46 -26.96
C VAL A 796 -61.69 -30.79 -28.03
N LEU A 797 -62.29 -30.02 -28.93
CA LEU A 797 -61.62 -29.36 -30.05
C LEU A 797 -60.44 -28.49 -29.57
N GLY A 798 -59.21 -28.79 -30.00
CA GLY A 798 -58.00 -28.05 -29.64
C GLY A 798 -57.08 -28.72 -28.59
N TYR A 799 -57.16 -30.04 -28.42
CA TYR A 799 -56.27 -30.82 -27.55
C TYR A 799 -54.77 -30.71 -27.95
N PRO A 800 -53.82 -30.63 -27.00
CA PRO A 800 -54.01 -30.58 -25.54
C PRO A 800 -54.27 -29.16 -25.02
N HIS A 801 -55.24 -29.04 -24.11
CA HIS A 801 -55.62 -27.78 -23.50
C HIS A 801 -54.68 -27.40 -22.36
N LYS A 802 -54.18 -26.16 -22.40
CA LYS A 802 -53.40 -25.51 -21.35
C LYS A 802 -54.08 -24.19 -20.96
N ILE A 803 -54.78 -24.21 -19.83
CA ILE A 803 -55.63 -23.15 -19.29
C ILE A 803 -55.02 -22.54 -18.02
N GLN A 804 -54.19 -23.31 -17.31
CA GLN A 804 -53.66 -22.92 -16.02
C GLN A 804 -52.69 -21.74 -16.15
N GLY A 805 -52.98 -20.67 -15.41
CA GLY A 805 -52.18 -19.43 -15.41
C GLY A 805 -52.77 -18.29 -16.25
N LEU A 806 -53.83 -18.53 -17.02
CA LEU A 806 -54.58 -17.46 -17.69
C LEU A 806 -55.27 -16.57 -16.66
N SER A 807 -55.52 -15.30 -17.02
CA SER A 807 -56.37 -14.43 -16.21
C SER A 807 -57.81 -14.94 -16.18
N LEU A 808 -58.60 -14.48 -15.20
CA LEU A 808 -60.01 -14.89 -15.08
C LEU A 808 -60.81 -14.62 -16.37
N MET A 809 -60.56 -13.49 -17.03
CA MET A 809 -61.27 -13.11 -18.25
C MET A 809 -60.79 -13.91 -19.47
N GLU A 810 -59.48 -14.12 -19.61
CA GLU A 810 -58.93 -14.99 -20.67
C GLU A 810 -59.39 -16.44 -20.49
N THR A 811 -59.58 -16.90 -19.25
CA THR A 811 -60.13 -18.23 -18.96
C THR A 811 -61.56 -18.35 -19.48
N VAL A 812 -62.39 -17.32 -19.26
CA VAL A 812 -63.77 -17.27 -19.79
C VAL A 812 -63.76 -17.28 -21.32
N GLU A 813 -62.92 -16.44 -21.95
CA GLU A 813 -62.80 -16.40 -23.41
C GLU A 813 -62.33 -17.74 -23.99
N TYR A 814 -61.36 -18.40 -23.34
CA TYR A 814 -60.85 -19.71 -23.74
C TYR A 814 -61.91 -20.81 -23.60
N VAL A 815 -62.67 -20.83 -22.50
CA VAL A 815 -63.74 -21.82 -22.31
C VAL A 815 -64.83 -21.65 -23.37
N ILE A 816 -65.13 -20.41 -23.76
CA ILE A 816 -66.08 -20.11 -24.84
C ILE A 816 -65.52 -20.52 -26.21
N SER A 817 -64.22 -20.33 -26.46
CA SER A 817 -63.61 -20.74 -27.75
C SER A 817 -63.64 -22.26 -27.94
N VAL A 818 -63.47 -23.01 -26.85
CA VAL A 818 -63.58 -24.47 -26.82
C VAL A 818 -65.03 -24.96 -27.02
N GLY A 819 -66.03 -24.09 -26.85
CA GLY A 819 -67.46 -24.39 -27.08
C GLY A 819 -68.23 -24.87 -25.84
N GLU A 820 -67.64 -24.79 -24.64
CA GLU A 820 -68.26 -25.23 -23.38
C GLU A 820 -68.91 -24.05 -22.64
N PHE A 821 -70.04 -23.56 -23.17
CA PHE A 821 -70.67 -22.31 -22.69
C PHE A 821 -71.20 -22.36 -21.25
N LEU A 822 -71.65 -23.54 -20.79
CA LEU A 822 -72.15 -23.73 -19.43
C LEU A 822 -71.06 -23.57 -18.38
N ASP A 823 -69.85 -24.07 -18.67
CA ASP A 823 -68.70 -23.92 -17.78
C ASP A 823 -68.31 -22.43 -17.66
N ALA A 824 -68.43 -21.64 -18.74
CA ALA A 824 -68.23 -20.20 -18.69
C ALA A 824 -69.26 -19.47 -17.80
N ASP A 825 -70.53 -19.89 -17.84
CA ASP A 825 -71.59 -19.36 -16.95
C ASP A 825 -71.36 -19.78 -15.49
N HIS A 826 -70.78 -20.96 -15.25
CA HIS A 826 -70.35 -21.38 -13.91
C HIS A 826 -69.19 -20.54 -13.36
N ILE A 827 -68.18 -20.21 -14.20
CA ILE A 827 -67.08 -19.30 -13.81
C ILE A 827 -67.62 -17.94 -13.38
N PHE A 828 -68.57 -17.39 -14.14
CA PHE A 828 -69.24 -16.12 -13.83
C PHE A 828 -69.86 -16.12 -12.43
N LYS A 829 -70.62 -17.17 -12.11
CA LYS A 829 -71.29 -17.32 -10.80
C LYS A 829 -70.29 -17.53 -9.67
N LYS A 830 -69.28 -18.39 -9.88
CA LYS A 830 -68.30 -18.77 -8.83
C LYS A 830 -67.42 -17.59 -8.41
N PHE A 831 -66.87 -16.84 -9.38
CA PHE A 831 -65.95 -15.72 -9.11
C PHE A 831 -66.65 -14.36 -9.02
N LYS A 832 -67.99 -14.33 -9.05
CA LYS A 832 -68.81 -13.11 -8.90
C LYS A 832 -68.36 -11.98 -9.83
N ILE A 833 -68.16 -12.30 -11.11
CA ILE A 833 -67.75 -11.32 -12.12
C ILE A 833 -68.89 -10.30 -12.32
N ALA A 834 -68.57 -9.03 -12.52
CA ALA A 834 -69.58 -8.01 -12.83
C ALA A 834 -70.33 -8.35 -14.13
N GLU A 835 -71.66 -8.28 -14.09
CA GLU A 835 -72.54 -8.70 -15.20
C GLU A 835 -72.20 -7.96 -16.51
N THR A 836 -71.97 -6.65 -16.46
CA THR A 836 -71.56 -5.86 -17.63
C THR A 836 -70.22 -6.27 -18.23
N LYS A 837 -69.27 -6.78 -17.42
CA LYS A 837 -67.97 -7.25 -17.93
C LYS A 837 -68.09 -8.62 -18.57
N TYR A 838 -68.83 -9.53 -17.93
CA TYR A 838 -69.04 -10.87 -18.43
C TYR A 838 -69.77 -10.87 -19.77
N TRP A 839 -70.85 -10.08 -19.88
CA TRP A 839 -71.61 -9.98 -21.13
C TRP A 839 -70.76 -9.43 -22.28
N ARG A 840 -69.93 -8.40 -22.07
CA ARG A 840 -68.99 -7.91 -23.10
C ARG A 840 -68.04 -9.01 -23.55
N CYS A 841 -67.42 -9.71 -22.60
CA CYS A 841 -66.50 -10.81 -22.91
C CYS A 841 -67.21 -11.94 -23.67
N LYS A 842 -68.40 -12.36 -23.23
CA LYS A 842 -69.17 -13.44 -23.86
C LYS A 842 -69.60 -13.10 -25.28
N ILE A 843 -70.11 -11.88 -25.52
CA ILE A 843 -70.49 -11.40 -26.86
C ILE A 843 -69.28 -11.41 -27.79
N HIS A 844 -68.16 -10.84 -27.35
CA HIS A 844 -66.95 -10.77 -28.15
C HIS A 844 -66.39 -12.16 -28.45
N ALA A 845 -66.30 -13.04 -27.46
CA ALA A 845 -65.77 -14.39 -27.61
C ALA A 845 -66.64 -15.27 -28.51
N LEU A 846 -67.97 -15.17 -28.41
CA LEU A 846 -68.90 -15.90 -29.29
C LEU A 846 -68.78 -15.42 -30.74
N ALA A 847 -68.73 -14.11 -30.96
CA ALA A 847 -68.58 -13.53 -32.29
C ALA A 847 -67.22 -13.89 -32.93
N LYS A 848 -66.13 -13.75 -32.17
CA LYS A 848 -64.75 -14.06 -32.61
C LYS A 848 -64.58 -15.51 -33.05
N ASN A 849 -65.20 -16.45 -32.34
CA ASN A 849 -65.14 -17.88 -32.66
C ASN A 849 -66.25 -18.34 -33.62
N LYS A 850 -67.03 -17.41 -34.18
CA LYS A 850 -68.11 -17.65 -35.15
C LYS A 850 -69.27 -18.52 -34.63
N TYR A 851 -69.49 -18.55 -33.32
CA TYR A 851 -70.67 -19.18 -32.71
C TYR A 851 -71.89 -18.24 -32.79
N PHE A 852 -72.30 -17.92 -34.02
CA PHE A 852 -73.34 -16.93 -34.32
C PHE A 852 -74.74 -17.35 -33.86
N ASP A 853 -75.04 -18.65 -33.87
CA ASP A 853 -76.32 -19.18 -33.39
C ASP A 853 -76.48 -18.98 -31.88
N GLU A 854 -75.42 -19.28 -31.12
CA GLU A 854 -75.38 -19.05 -29.68
C GLU A 854 -75.36 -17.55 -29.33
N LEU A 855 -74.71 -16.72 -30.16
CA LEU A 855 -74.76 -15.27 -30.02
C LEU A 855 -76.19 -14.73 -30.19
N TYR A 856 -76.95 -15.27 -31.17
CA TYR A 856 -78.36 -14.91 -31.38
C TYR A 856 -79.24 -15.39 -30.22
N ASN A 857 -79.05 -16.61 -29.74
CA ASN A 857 -79.75 -17.15 -28.58
C ASN A 857 -79.47 -16.31 -27.33
N PHE A 858 -78.21 -15.91 -27.13
CA PHE A 858 -77.82 -15.05 -26.01
C PHE A 858 -78.45 -13.65 -26.10
N ALA A 859 -78.57 -13.08 -27.30
CA ALA A 859 -79.30 -11.83 -27.52
C ALA A 859 -80.80 -11.94 -27.21
N ASN A 860 -81.39 -13.14 -27.34
CA ASN A 860 -82.80 -13.42 -27.05
C ASN A 860 -83.08 -13.82 -25.60
N TYR A 861 -82.05 -14.21 -24.85
CA TYR A 861 -82.20 -14.72 -23.49
C TYR A 861 -82.76 -13.68 -22.51
N ARG A 862 -82.17 -12.48 -22.46
CA ARG A 862 -82.58 -11.39 -21.57
C ARG A 862 -82.15 -10.03 -22.15
N VAL A 863 -82.80 -8.95 -21.71
CA VAL A 863 -82.37 -7.57 -22.00
C VAL A 863 -80.91 -7.39 -21.57
N SER A 864 -80.04 -7.03 -22.53
CA SER A 864 -78.61 -6.87 -22.27
C SER A 864 -78.32 -5.64 -21.41
N PRO A 865 -77.51 -5.77 -20.33
CA PRO A 865 -77.10 -4.64 -19.50
C PRO A 865 -76.12 -3.67 -20.20
N ILE A 866 -75.61 -4.00 -21.39
CA ILE A 866 -74.70 -3.15 -22.18
C ILE A 866 -75.42 -2.55 -23.41
N GLY A 867 -76.65 -2.99 -23.69
CA GLY A 867 -77.39 -2.65 -24.91
C GLY A 867 -77.08 -3.56 -26.09
N MET A 868 -77.85 -3.42 -27.17
CA MET A 868 -77.74 -4.26 -28.38
C MET A 868 -76.65 -3.79 -29.35
N ASP A 869 -76.16 -2.56 -29.19
CA ASP A 869 -75.16 -1.95 -30.07
C ASP A 869 -73.88 -2.81 -30.16
N TYR A 870 -73.42 -3.34 -29.03
CA TYR A 870 -72.20 -4.16 -29.00
C TYR A 870 -72.36 -5.53 -29.67
N PHE A 871 -73.57 -6.10 -29.67
CA PHE A 871 -73.86 -7.33 -30.44
C PHE A 871 -73.76 -7.06 -31.94
N ILE A 872 -74.28 -5.92 -32.40
CA ILE A 872 -74.29 -5.52 -33.80
C ILE A 872 -72.86 -5.28 -34.29
N GLU A 873 -72.07 -4.48 -33.56
CA GLU A 873 -70.66 -4.23 -33.89
C GLU A 873 -69.84 -5.52 -33.99
N CYS A 874 -69.91 -6.39 -32.97
CA CYS A 874 -69.16 -7.64 -32.98
C CYS A 874 -69.64 -8.61 -34.08
N SER A 875 -70.96 -8.71 -34.33
CA SER A 875 -71.48 -9.60 -35.37
C SER A 875 -71.03 -9.20 -36.78
N TYR A 876 -70.94 -7.89 -37.03
CA TYR A 876 -70.50 -7.34 -38.31
C TYR A 876 -68.98 -7.48 -38.47
N GLU A 877 -68.21 -7.11 -37.44
CA GLU A 877 -66.75 -7.17 -37.45
C GLU A 877 -66.22 -8.58 -37.74
N TYR A 878 -66.86 -9.62 -37.18
CA TYR A 878 -66.47 -11.02 -37.37
C TYR A 878 -67.17 -11.73 -38.55
N GLY A 879 -67.92 -11.00 -39.38
CA GLY A 879 -68.31 -11.41 -40.73
C GLY A 879 -69.66 -12.09 -40.91
N SER A 880 -70.63 -11.92 -39.99
CA SER A 880 -71.98 -12.50 -40.13
C SER A 880 -73.04 -11.46 -40.49
N ILE A 881 -73.03 -11.01 -41.74
CA ILE A 881 -74.01 -10.06 -42.30
C ILE A 881 -75.47 -10.48 -42.00
N PRO A 882 -75.90 -11.75 -42.22
CA PRO A 882 -77.30 -12.14 -42.00
C PRO A 882 -77.76 -12.03 -40.54
N LEU A 883 -76.84 -12.24 -39.59
CA LEU A 883 -77.13 -12.10 -38.16
C LEU A 883 -77.18 -10.62 -37.76
N THR A 884 -76.27 -9.81 -38.30
CA THR A 884 -76.21 -8.37 -38.04
C THR A 884 -77.53 -7.70 -38.43
N VAL A 885 -78.10 -8.04 -39.59
CA VAL A 885 -79.41 -7.54 -40.04
C VAL A 885 -80.52 -7.91 -39.05
N LYS A 886 -80.59 -9.18 -38.63
CA LYS A 886 -81.56 -9.66 -37.64
C LYS A 886 -81.44 -8.95 -36.29
N LEU A 887 -80.21 -8.62 -35.87
CA LEU A 887 -79.96 -7.89 -34.63
C LEU A 887 -80.33 -6.41 -34.74
N ILE A 888 -80.08 -5.76 -35.89
CA ILE A 888 -80.47 -4.36 -36.14
C ILE A 888 -81.99 -4.23 -36.18
N GLN A 889 -82.69 -5.13 -36.88
CA GLN A 889 -84.16 -5.15 -36.95
C GLN A 889 -84.84 -5.31 -35.58
N LYS A 890 -84.12 -5.81 -34.57
CA LYS A 890 -84.62 -5.95 -33.19
C LYS A 890 -84.61 -4.63 -32.41
N ILE A 891 -83.90 -3.59 -32.87
CA ILE A 891 -83.89 -2.26 -32.25
C ILE A 891 -85.25 -1.59 -32.49
N LYS A 892 -85.97 -1.15 -31.45
CA LYS A 892 -87.30 -0.54 -31.62
C LYS A 892 -87.30 0.84 -32.30
N ASP A 893 -86.18 1.56 -32.23
CA ASP A 893 -86.05 2.91 -32.81
C ASP A 893 -85.55 2.85 -34.26
N LEU A 894 -86.45 3.16 -35.21
CA LEU A 894 -86.18 3.14 -36.64
C LEU A 894 -85.06 4.13 -37.04
N ASN A 895 -84.90 5.25 -36.34
CA ASN A 895 -83.83 6.20 -36.64
C ASN A 895 -82.44 5.61 -36.31
N LEU A 896 -82.36 4.86 -35.21
CA LEU A 896 -81.15 4.12 -34.82
C LEU A 896 -80.89 2.96 -35.78
N GLN A 897 -81.92 2.24 -36.21
CA GLN A 897 -81.78 1.19 -37.24
C GLN A 897 -81.20 1.75 -38.54
N HIS A 898 -81.79 2.83 -39.06
CA HIS A 898 -81.31 3.51 -40.27
C HIS A 898 -79.86 3.97 -40.11
N LYS A 899 -79.51 4.55 -38.96
CA LYS A 899 -78.15 4.98 -38.65
C LYS A 899 -77.16 3.80 -38.66
N TRP A 900 -77.55 2.64 -38.14
CA TRP A 900 -76.72 1.43 -38.16
C TRP A 900 -76.57 0.85 -39.58
N PHE A 901 -77.64 0.69 -40.35
CA PHE A 901 -77.56 0.23 -41.74
C PHE A 901 -76.71 1.16 -42.62
N THR A 902 -76.82 2.48 -42.40
CA THR A 902 -75.96 3.48 -43.06
C THR A 902 -74.50 3.36 -42.64
N LYS A 903 -74.23 3.20 -41.33
CA LYS A 903 -72.87 3.06 -40.78
C LYS A 903 -72.17 1.79 -41.28
N LEU A 904 -72.93 0.74 -41.59
CA LEU A 904 -72.43 -0.56 -42.06
C LEU A 904 -72.47 -0.72 -43.60
N ASN A 905 -72.70 0.36 -44.36
CA ASN A 905 -72.76 0.39 -45.83
C ASN A 905 -73.82 -0.54 -46.47
N MET A 906 -74.92 -0.83 -45.77
CA MET A 906 -76.02 -1.68 -46.26
C MET A 906 -77.13 -0.80 -46.88
N GLN A 907 -76.92 -0.35 -48.12
CA GLN A 907 -77.76 0.67 -48.76
C GLN A 907 -79.20 0.22 -49.04
N GLU A 908 -79.42 -1.04 -49.43
CA GLU A 908 -80.76 -1.56 -49.74
C GLU A 908 -81.66 -1.60 -48.49
N GLU A 909 -81.11 -2.08 -47.38
CA GLU A 909 -81.82 -2.17 -46.09
C GLU A 909 -81.98 -0.78 -45.44
N ALA A 910 -80.98 0.10 -45.57
CA ALA A 910 -81.08 1.49 -45.11
C ALA A 910 -82.23 2.23 -45.83
N ASN A 911 -82.36 2.06 -47.14
CA ASN A 911 -83.43 2.67 -47.93
C ASN A 911 -84.81 2.14 -47.52
N ALA A 912 -84.93 0.83 -47.27
CA ALA A 912 -86.17 0.23 -46.79
C ALA A 912 -86.63 0.81 -45.43
N VAL A 913 -85.70 0.96 -44.48
CA VAL A 913 -86.02 1.61 -43.19
C VAL A 913 -86.31 3.11 -43.36
N LEU A 914 -85.66 3.80 -44.31
CA LEU A 914 -85.95 5.20 -44.63
C LEU A 914 -87.37 5.36 -45.19
N GLU A 915 -87.83 4.42 -46.02
CA GLU A 915 -89.21 4.35 -46.48
C GLU A 915 -90.19 4.09 -45.33
N GLU A 916 -89.87 3.21 -44.38
CA GLU A 916 -90.69 3.00 -43.18
C GLU A 916 -90.74 4.25 -42.27
N ILE A 917 -89.63 4.95 -42.08
CA ILE A 917 -89.59 6.24 -41.36
C ILE A 917 -90.44 7.29 -42.07
N LYS A 918 -90.36 7.35 -43.42
CA LYS A 918 -91.20 8.24 -44.24
C LYS A 918 -92.67 7.87 -44.12
N ALA A 919 -93.02 6.59 -44.12
CA ALA A 919 -94.38 6.11 -43.93
C ALA A 919 -94.94 6.44 -42.54
N GLN A 920 -94.15 6.29 -41.47
CA GLN A 920 -94.53 6.72 -40.12
C GLN A 920 -94.66 8.25 -39.98
N LYS A 921 -93.78 9.02 -40.63
CA LYS A 921 -93.89 10.48 -40.67
C LYS A 921 -95.09 10.94 -41.50
N LEU A 922 -95.42 10.25 -42.59
CA LEU A 922 -96.64 10.51 -43.36
C LEU A 922 -97.90 10.17 -42.55
N SER A 923 -97.92 9.06 -41.80
CA SER A 923 -99.10 8.71 -40.99
C SER A 923 -99.30 9.63 -39.80
N THR A 924 -98.22 10.07 -39.16
CA THR A 924 -98.27 11.04 -38.05
C THR A 924 -98.57 12.45 -38.55
N SER A 925 -97.97 12.89 -39.65
CA SER A 925 -98.31 14.17 -40.29
C SER A 925 -99.73 14.18 -40.84
N SER A 926 -100.24 13.09 -41.43
CA SER A 926 -101.63 13.01 -41.86
C SER A 926 -102.60 13.02 -40.68
N LEU A 927 -102.28 12.34 -39.57
CA LEU A 927 -103.05 12.42 -38.33
C LEU A 927 -103.05 13.84 -37.75
N PHE A 928 -101.88 14.46 -37.63
CA PHE A 928 -101.77 15.84 -37.17
C PHE A 928 -102.46 16.82 -38.11
N GLN A 929 -102.38 16.62 -39.43
CA GLN A 929 -103.02 17.48 -40.42
C GLN A 929 -104.54 17.28 -40.43
N THR A 930 -105.06 16.05 -40.28
CA THR A 930 -106.50 15.82 -40.04
C THR A 930 -106.99 16.42 -38.72
N ILE A 931 -106.18 16.40 -37.65
CA ILE A 931 -106.53 17.05 -36.38
C ILE A 931 -106.44 18.58 -36.51
N THR A 932 -105.45 19.10 -37.23
CA THR A 932 -105.26 20.55 -37.43
C THR A 932 -106.35 21.11 -38.35
N ASP A 933 -106.71 20.41 -39.42
CA ASP A 933 -107.80 20.76 -40.33
C ASP A 933 -109.18 20.61 -39.66
N ALA A 934 -109.36 19.65 -38.75
CA ALA A 934 -110.56 19.55 -37.92
C ALA A 934 -110.67 20.70 -36.91
N ILE A 935 -109.55 21.19 -36.37
CA ILE A 935 -109.51 22.32 -35.43
C ILE A 935 -109.67 23.67 -36.16
N SER A 936 -109.13 23.82 -37.37
CA SER A 936 -109.29 25.05 -38.17
C SER A 936 -110.68 25.20 -38.79
N ASN A 937 -111.41 24.11 -39.01
CA ASN A 937 -112.82 24.15 -39.45
C ASN A 937 -113.81 24.36 -38.29
N MET A 938 -113.36 24.38 -37.03
CA MET A 938 -114.19 24.61 -35.83
C MET A 938 -114.03 26.00 -35.19
N ARG A 939 -113.25 26.91 -35.79
CA ARG A 939 -113.19 28.34 -35.44
C ARG A 939 -113.67 29.17 -36.62
#